data_AF-A0A8H4N6Q0-F1
#
_entry.id   AF-A0A8H4N6Q0-F1
#
_cell.length_a   1.000
_cell.length_b   1.000
_cell.length_c   1.000
_cell.angle_alpha   90.00
_cell.angle_beta   90.00
_cell.angle_gamma   90.00
#
_symmetry.space_group_name_H-M   'P 1'
#
loop_
_entity.id
_entity.type
_entity.pdbx_description
1 polymer ?
#
loop_
_entity_poly.entity_id
_entity_poly.type
_entity_poly.pdbx_seq_one_letter_code
_entity_poly.pdbx_strand_id
1 'polypeptide(L)'
;MSWKLTKKLKETHLAPLANTFSRSSSTSTIVDTPKPGTASSTSPDAKDPNGIAASEANAQAPAPPLKPGILIVTLHEGKTFSLPPGAEQAFGHSSGHHQGSLSQGGGYSVAGSMRPGSGGVAGSYVKGHGRPQSATGAINQAPTVHGRYSAKHLPYALIDFDKQQVFVNAVSGNPENPVWAGDNTQYKFDVSRTTDLSISLYIRNPNAPPNAGRNEDIFIGTCKVNPRFEEAQPYVEDPKSSKKDKEKAAAAHAEHERSLGQVGAEWIDVAYGTGSLRVGVRFVENRQDRLTIEDFELLKVVGKGSFGKVMQVMKRDTHRIYALKTIRKAHIISRSEVAHTLAERSVLAQINNPFIVPLKFSFQSPEKLYLVLAFVNGGELFHHLQKEQRFDINRARFYTAELLCALECLHGFNVIYRDLKPENILLDYTGHIALCDFGLCKLDMKDEDRTNTFCGTPEYLAPELLTGGGYTKTVDWWTLGVLLYEMLTGLPPFYDENTNDMYRKILTEPLHFPGPEIVPPAARDLLTRLLDRNAEKRLGANGAAEIKAHYFFHSIDWRKLLDRKYEPSFKPSVTDQRDTANFDREFTSEAPTDSYVEGPMLSQTMQQQFAGWSYNRPVAGLGDAGGSVVDNSFEDAAR
;
A
#
# COMPACT_ATOMS: atom_id res chain seq x y z
N MET A 1 28.04 23.59 -2.58
CA MET A 1 28.98 23.22 -1.48
C MET A 1 28.24 22.57 -0.31
N SER A 2 27.05 23.07 0.09
CA SER A 2 26.25 22.56 1.23
C SER A 2 25.78 21.08 1.13
N TRP A 3 25.33 20.60 -0.03
CA TRP A 3 24.68 19.27 -0.15
C TRP A 3 25.62 18.05 -0.14
N LYS A 4 26.91 18.23 -0.46
CA LYS A 4 27.91 17.15 -0.30
C LYS A 4 28.21 16.88 1.18
N LEU A 5 27.89 17.83 2.05
CA LEU A 5 28.08 17.73 3.50
C LEU A 5 26.96 16.90 4.13
N THR A 6 25.71 17.08 3.69
CA THR A 6 24.53 16.37 4.22
C THR A 6 24.60 14.85 4.03
N LYS A 7 25.11 14.38 2.87
CA LYS A 7 25.31 12.95 2.63
C LYS A 7 26.39 12.34 3.54
N LYS A 8 27.51 13.06 3.71
CA LYS A 8 28.65 12.63 4.56
C LYS A 8 28.34 12.68 6.06
N LEU A 9 27.39 13.54 6.48
CA LEU A 9 26.97 13.72 7.87
C LEU A 9 25.83 12.77 8.28
N LYS A 10 24.88 12.44 7.40
CA LYS A 10 23.84 11.43 7.70
C LYS A 10 24.45 10.02 7.90
N GLU A 11 25.52 9.69 7.20
CA GLU A 11 26.32 8.47 7.45
C GLU A 11 26.96 8.44 8.86
N THR A 12 27.23 9.61 9.48
CA THR A 12 27.83 9.69 10.82
C THR A 12 26.81 9.67 11.97
N HIS A 13 25.55 10.03 11.70
CA HIS A 13 24.47 10.07 12.71
C HIS A 13 23.58 8.81 12.75
N LEU A 14 23.87 7.79 11.92
CA LEU A 14 23.26 6.46 12.00
C LEU A 14 23.82 5.58 13.14
N ALA A 15 24.73 6.11 13.98
CA ALA A 15 25.15 5.46 15.22
C ALA A 15 24.23 5.86 16.39
N PRO A 16 23.68 4.91 17.17
CA PRO A 16 22.79 5.26 18.27
C PRO A 16 23.56 5.96 19.40
N LEU A 17 23.20 7.21 19.69
CA LEU A 17 23.49 7.85 20.97
C LEU A 17 22.63 7.18 22.07
N ALA A 18 23.09 6.04 22.55
CA ALA A 18 22.51 5.36 23.72
C ALA A 18 23.50 5.25 24.90
N ASN A 19 24.71 5.80 24.78
CA ASN A 19 25.75 5.70 25.82
C ASN A 19 26.15 7.05 26.39
N THR A 20 25.23 7.70 27.09
CA THR A 20 25.55 8.68 28.14
C THR A 20 24.25 9.00 28.85
N PHE A 21 24.03 8.37 30.01
CA PHE A 21 23.44 8.95 31.23
C PHE A 21 23.20 7.78 32.19
N SER A 22 24.15 7.58 33.09
CA SER A 22 24.01 6.74 34.28
C SER A 22 22.85 7.25 35.12
N ARG A 23 21.80 6.44 35.29
CA ARG A 23 20.72 6.72 36.24
C ARG A 23 21.23 6.49 37.66
N SER A 24 21.26 7.55 38.48
CA SER A 24 21.29 7.44 39.93
C SER A 24 19.88 7.08 40.43
N SER A 25 19.80 6.03 41.24
CA SER A 25 18.58 5.60 41.91
C SER A 25 18.19 6.58 43.02
N SER A 26 16.91 6.95 43.09
CA SER A 26 16.33 7.59 44.26
C SER A 26 15.08 6.81 44.66
N THR A 27 15.20 6.18 45.83
CA THR A 27 14.19 5.38 46.52
C THR A 27 13.11 6.33 47.07
N SER A 28 11.84 6.05 46.82
CA SER A 28 10.74 6.65 47.58
C SER A 28 9.87 5.53 48.15
N THR A 29 9.76 5.56 49.47
CA THR A 29 9.09 4.58 50.32
C THR A 29 7.69 5.11 50.63
N ILE A 30 6.64 4.42 50.21
CA ILE A 30 5.29 4.63 50.77
C ILE A 30 4.75 3.27 51.21
N VAL A 31 4.32 3.25 52.46
CA VAL A 31 3.92 2.10 53.27
C VAL A 31 2.42 1.84 53.08
N ASP A 32 2.07 0.63 52.64
CA ASP A 32 0.69 0.12 52.65
C ASP A 32 0.27 -0.29 54.06
N THR A 33 -0.93 0.10 54.47
CA THR A 33 -1.64 -0.48 55.61
C THR A 33 -3.01 -0.99 55.15
N PRO A 34 -3.38 -2.27 55.39
CA PRO A 34 -4.65 -2.82 54.95
C PRO A 34 -5.66 -2.89 56.11
N LYS A 35 -6.94 -2.61 55.85
CA LYS A 35 -8.06 -3.16 56.64
C LYS A 35 -9.35 -3.35 55.80
N PRO A 36 -10.23 -4.29 56.20
CA PRO A 36 -11.06 -5.09 55.29
C PRO A 36 -12.59 -4.95 55.47
N GLY A 37 -13.35 -5.56 54.56
CA GLY A 37 -14.80 -5.84 54.63
C GLY A 37 -15.65 -4.83 53.85
N THR A 38 -16.66 -5.18 53.07
CA THR A 38 -17.62 -6.30 53.19
C THR A 38 -18.32 -6.49 51.83
N ALA A 39 -18.75 -7.73 51.57
CA ALA A 39 -19.56 -8.10 50.40
C ALA A 39 -21.04 -7.77 50.62
N SER A 40 -21.73 -7.35 49.56
CA SER A 40 -23.18 -7.56 49.41
C SER A 40 -23.59 -7.60 47.93
N SER A 41 -24.12 -8.75 47.55
CA SER A 41 -24.82 -9.08 46.31
C SER A 41 -26.19 -8.41 46.21
N THR A 42 -26.52 -7.80 45.07
CA THR A 42 -27.91 -7.66 44.59
C THR A 42 -27.93 -7.40 43.08
N SER A 43 -28.73 -8.18 42.36
CA SER A 43 -29.28 -7.91 41.02
C SER A 43 -30.79 -8.21 41.08
N PRO A 44 -31.58 -7.95 40.03
CA PRO A 44 -31.81 -6.69 39.31
C PRO A 44 -33.31 -6.30 39.37
N ASP A 45 -33.68 -5.05 39.06
CA ASP A 45 -34.96 -4.70 38.40
C ASP A 45 -35.22 -3.18 38.46
N ALA A 46 -35.34 -2.54 37.29
CA ALA A 46 -36.27 -1.43 37.08
C ALA A 46 -36.43 -1.15 35.57
N LYS A 47 -37.65 -1.35 35.10
CA LYS A 47 -38.17 -0.92 33.80
C LYS A 47 -38.13 0.60 33.70
N ASP A 48 -37.56 1.13 32.62
CA ASP A 48 -37.79 2.52 32.20
C ASP A 48 -38.61 2.52 30.89
N PRO A 49 -39.84 3.07 30.86
CA PRO A 49 -40.71 3.09 29.70
C PRO A 49 -40.59 4.43 28.98
N ASN A 50 -39.68 4.53 28.01
CA ASN A 50 -39.80 5.53 26.94
C ASN A 50 -39.03 5.07 25.71
N GLY A 51 -39.76 4.39 24.82
CA GLY A 51 -39.28 3.92 23.54
C GLY A 51 -39.01 5.08 22.58
N ILE A 52 -37.78 5.14 22.09
CA ILE A 52 -37.47 5.65 20.75
C ILE A 52 -36.91 4.44 20.00
N ALA A 53 -37.70 3.95 19.04
CA ALA A 53 -37.37 2.80 18.21
C ALA A 53 -36.14 3.11 17.35
N ALA A 54 -34.98 2.58 17.73
CA ALA A 54 -33.86 2.41 16.82
C ALA A 54 -34.19 1.21 15.91
N SER A 55 -34.20 1.47 14.61
CA SER A 55 -34.43 0.50 13.54
C SER A 55 -33.38 -0.62 13.56
N GLU A 56 -33.69 -1.74 14.20
CA GLU A 56 -33.04 -3.03 13.94
C GLU A 56 -33.49 -3.55 12.57
N ALA A 57 -32.79 -3.15 11.52
CA ALA A 57 -32.90 -3.77 10.21
C ALA A 57 -31.48 -4.02 9.66
N ASN A 58 -31.17 -5.30 9.44
CA ASN A 58 -29.94 -5.83 8.86
C ASN A 58 -28.64 -5.74 9.70
N ALA A 59 -28.63 -6.38 10.87
CA ALA A 59 -27.38 -6.95 11.39
C ALA A 59 -27.17 -8.33 10.73
N GLN A 60 -26.56 -8.34 9.55
CA GLN A 60 -26.04 -9.56 8.95
C GLN A 60 -24.96 -10.11 9.90
N ALA A 61 -25.03 -11.38 10.27
CA ALA A 61 -24.01 -12.01 11.11
C ALA A 61 -22.62 -11.75 10.49
N PRO A 62 -21.57 -11.45 11.28
CA PRO A 62 -20.24 -11.22 10.75
C PRO A 62 -19.82 -12.44 9.91
N ALA A 63 -19.34 -12.18 8.69
CA ALA A 63 -18.86 -13.23 7.79
C ALA A 63 -17.78 -14.08 8.51
N PRO A 64 -17.72 -15.40 8.25
CA PRO A 64 -16.71 -16.25 8.86
C PRO A 64 -15.29 -15.73 8.58
N PRO A 65 -14.34 -15.93 9.51
CA PRO A 65 -12.98 -15.44 9.33
C PRO A 65 -12.38 -16.07 8.07
N LEU A 66 -11.89 -15.22 7.16
CA LEU A 66 -11.14 -15.64 5.98
C LEU A 66 -10.05 -16.63 6.40
N LYS A 67 -9.80 -17.68 5.63
CA LYS A 67 -8.64 -18.55 5.89
C LYS A 67 -7.46 -18.10 5.04
N PRO A 68 -6.21 -18.19 5.53
CA PRO A 68 -5.05 -17.94 4.69
C PRO A 68 -5.07 -18.89 3.50
N GLY A 69 -4.72 -18.41 2.33
CA GLY A 69 -4.74 -19.24 1.13
C GLY A 69 -4.02 -18.64 -0.04
N ILE A 70 -4.06 -19.37 -1.14
CA ILE A 70 -3.46 -18.98 -2.41
C ILE A 70 -4.58 -18.81 -3.42
N LEU A 71 -4.68 -17.60 -3.96
CA LEU A 71 -5.52 -17.30 -5.11
C LEU A 71 -4.73 -17.65 -6.38
N ILE A 72 -5.31 -18.51 -7.21
CA ILE A 72 -4.72 -18.98 -8.45
C ILE A 72 -5.53 -18.38 -9.59
N VAL A 73 -4.84 -17.61 -10.43
CA VAL A 73 -5.43 -16.93 -11.59
C VAL A 73 -4.85 -17.52 -12.87
N THR A 74 -5.71 -17.82 -13.84
CA THR A 74 -5.32 -18.23 -15.21
C THR A 74 -5.99 -17.31 -16.22
N LEU A 75 -5.25 -16.91 -17.26
CA LEU A 75 -5.79 -16.12 -18.38
C LEU A 75 -5.86 -17.01 -19.61
N HIS A 76 -7.01 -17.04 -20.28
CA HIS A 76 -7.27 -17.97 -21.38
C HIS A 76 -7.28 -17.27 -22.73
N GLU A 77 -8.30 -16.44 -22.97
CA GLU A 77 -8.52 -15.82 -24.28
C GLU A 77 -9.31 -14.52 -24.12
N GLY A 78 -9.02 -13.57 -25.01
CA GLY A 78 -9.78 -12.33 -25.18
C GLY A 78 -10.54 -12.38 -26.49
N LYS A 79 -11.68 -11.70 -26.56
CA LYS A 79 -12.46 -11.58 -27.80
C LYS A 79 -12.88 -10.14 -28.01
N THR A 80 -12.88 -9.74 -29.28
CA THR A 80 -13.41 -8.46 -29.78
C THR A 80 -12.82 -7.21 -29.12
N PHE A 81 -11.52 -7.25 -28.82
CA PHE A 81 -10.79 -6.08 -28.35
C PHE A 81 -10.62 -5.07 -29.48
N SER A 82 -10.77 -3.79 -29.14
CA SER A 82 -10.54 -2.68 -30.06
C SER A 82 -9.67 -1.63 -29.41
N LEU A 83 -9.07 -0.79 -30.25
CA LEU A 83 -8.31 0.36 -29.76
C LEU A 83 -9.29 1.44 -29.26
N PRO A 84 -8.91 2.20 -28.22
CA PRO A 84 -9.67 3.37 -27.83
C PRO A 84 -9.67 4.41 -28.96
N PRO A 85 -10.71 5.24 -29.07
CA PRO A 85 -10.79 6.28 -30.10
C PRO A 85 -9.54 7.17 -30.11
N GLY A 86 -8.94 7.37 -31.29
CA GLY A 86 -7.73 8.19 -31.49
C GLY A 86 -6.40 7.42 -31.41
N ALA A 87 -6.36 6.24 -30.78
CA ALA A 87 -5.14 5.42 -30.76
C ALA A 87 -4.86 4.70 -32.09
N GLU A 88 -5.82 4.69 -33.00
CA GLU A 88 -5.74 4.09 -34.34
C GLU A 88 -4.62 4.70 -35.19
N GLN A 89 -4.34 6.00 -35.02
CA GLN A 89 -3.28 6.71 -35.73
C GLN A 89 -1.90 6.11 -35.43
N ALA A 90 -1.71 5.52 -34.25
CA ALA A 90 -0.47 4.87 -33.87
C ALA A 90 -0.20 3.59 -34.69
N PHE A 91 -1.24 2.96 -35.24
CA PHE A 91 -1.15 1.71 -35.99
C PHE A 91 -1.30 1.90 -37.52
N GLY A 92 -1.79 3.07 -37.97
CA GLY A 92 -2.10 3.38 -39.37
C GLY A 92 -0.94 3.75 -40.29
N HIS A 93 0.31 3.74 -39.84
CA HIS A 93 1.47 4.21 -40.63
C HIS A 93 2.51 3.15 -41.00
N SER A 94 2.30 1.87 -40.68
CA SER A 94 3.27 0.80 -40.96
C SER A 94 3.03 -0.01 -42.25
N SER A 95 2.20 0.46 -43.19
CA SER A 95 2.14 -0.12 -44.54
C SER A 95 3.13 0.61 -45.46
N GLY A 96 4.24 -0.06 -45.78
CA GLY A 96 5.36 0.50 -46.53
C GLY A 96 4.98 1.06 -47.90
N HIS A 97 5.40 2.30 -48.15
CA HIS A 97 5.61 2.80 -49.50
C HIS A 97 7.07 2.59 -49.88
N HIS A 98 7.30 1.63 -50.79
CA HIS A 98 8.37 1.77 -51.77
C HIS A 98 8.11 3.08 -52.54
N GLN A 99 8.82 4.16 -52.21
CA GLN A 99 8.96 5.28 -53.14
C GLN A 99 9.99 4.88 -54.19
N GLY A 100 9.49 4.43 -55.33
CA GLY A 100 10.24 4.49 -56.57
C GLY A 100 10.62 5.95 -56.83
N SER A 101 11.91 6.18 -56.99
CA SER A 101 12.47 7.44 -57.46
C SER A 101 11.83 7.82 -58.80
N LEU A 102 11.05 8.90 -58.81
CA LEU A 102 10.73 9.64 -60.01
C LEU A 102 11.00 11.12 -59.74
N SER A 103 12.06 11.57 -60.41
CA SER A 103 12.49 12.95 -60.58
C SER A 103 11.51 13.78 -61.40
N GLN A 104 11.50 15.10 -61.11
CA GLN A 104 10.94 16.27 -61.82
C GLN A 104 9.85 16.95 -60.99
N GLY A 105 9.85 18.26 -60.75
CA GLY A 105 10.69 19.36 -61.22
C GLY A 105 10.31 20.60 -60.40
N GLY A 106 11.22 21.59 -60.39
CA GLY A 106 11.15 22.75 -59.52
C GLY A 106 9.98 23.72 -59.77
N GLY A 107 9.67 24.50 -58.73
CA GLY A 107 8.75 25.64 -58.80
C GLY A 107 8.74 26.39 -57.48
N TYR A 108 9.56 27.45 -57.40
CA TYR A 108 9.48 28.46 -56.34
C TYR A 108 8.25 29.36 -56.55
N SER A 109 7.49 29.67 -55.48
CA SER A 109 6.94 31.02 -55.19
C SER A 109 5.97 30.97 -53.99
N VAL A 110 6.26 31.68 -52.90
CA VAL A 110 5.84 33.04 -52.49
C VAL A 110 4.62 33.02 -51.54
N ALA A 111 4.78 33.79 -50.46
CA ALA A 111 3.86 34.03 -49.36
C ALA A 111 2.54 34.72 -49.77
N GLY A 112 1.48 34.53 -48.95
CA GLY A 112 0.27 35.33 -49.05
C GLY A 112 -0.84 34.89 -48.09
N SER A 113 -1.03 35.66 -47.02
CA SER A 113 -2.14 35.64 -46.05
C SER A 113 -3.53 35.82 -46.71
N MET A 114 -4.60 35.24 -46.13
CA MET A 114 -5.78 35.99 -45.65
C MET A 114 -6.91 35.08 -45.09
N ARG A 115 -7.57 35.66 -44.09
CA ARG A 115 -8.72 35.18 -43.29
C ARG A 115 -10.07 35.52 -44.02
N PRO A 116 -11.26 35.27 -43.44
CA PRO A 116 -12.37 34.60 -44.14
C PRO A 116 -13.47 35.56 -44.62
N GLY A 117 -14.14 35.17 -45.70
CA GLY A 117 -15.33 35.84 -46.24
C GLY A 117 -16.53 34.89 -46.31
N SER A 118 -17.64 35.31 -45.72
CA SER A 118 -18.93 34.65 -45.60
C SER A 118 -19.83 34.77 -46.84
N GLY A 119 -20.61 33.73 -47.11
CA GLY A 119 -21.78 33.69 -48.00
C GLY A 119 -21.95 32.25 -48.50
N GLY A 120 -23.08 31.56 -48.45
CA GLY A 120 -24.47 31.90 -48.18
C GLY A 120 -25.30 30.81 -48.87
N VAL A 121 -25.88 29.90 -48.08
CA VAL A 121 -27.12 29.12 -48.28
C VAL A 121 -27.39 28.45 -49.65
N ALA A 122 -27.46 27.10 -49.68
CA ALA A 122 -28.67 26.34 -50.05
C ALA A 122 -28.48 24.81 -49.98
N GLY A 123 -29.39 24.14 -49.26
CA GLY A 123 -30.02 22.90 -49.72
C GLY A 123 -29.36 21.55 -49.43
N SER A 124 -29.70 20.92 -48.31
CA SER A 124 -30.71 19.83 -48.28
C SER A 124 -30.48 18.92 -47.07
N TYR A 125 -31.55 18.74 -46.30
CA TYR A 125 -31.62 17.78 -45.21
C TYR A 125 -31.79 16.39 -45.80
N VAL A 126 -30.74 15.57 -45.76
CA VAL A 126 -30.86 14.11 -45.86
C VAL A 126 -30.62 13.51 -44.49
N LYS A 127 -31.68 12.94 -43.92
CA LYS A 127 -31.63 12.07 -42.74
C LYS A 127 -30.76 10.85 -43.08
N GLY A 128 -29.53 10.83 -42.59
CA GLY A 128 -28.71 9.63 -42.50
C GLY A 128 -28.53 9.25 -41.04
N HIS A 129 -29.16 8.17 -40.59
CA HIS A 129 -28.84 7.52 -39.33
C HIS A 129 -27.41 6.94 -39.41
N GLY A 130 -26.42 7.74 -39.03
CA GLY A 130 -25.05 7.30 -38.81
C GLY A 130 -24.91 6.68 -37.41
N ARG A 131 -25.07 5.36 -37.34
CA ARG A 131 -24.63 4.54 -36.20
C ARG A 131 -23.11 4.72 -36.06
N PRO A 132 -22.53 4.93 -34.85
CA PRO A 132 -21.08 4.98 -34.71
C PRO A 132 -20.50 3.63 -35.17
N GLN A 133 -19.70 3.63 -36.23
CA GLN A 133 -18.96 2.45 -36.66
C GLN A 133 -17.90 2.16 -35.61
N SER A 134 -18.07 1.07 -34.87
CA SER A 134 -17.02 0.48 -34.05
C SER A 134 -15.86 0.05 -34.95
N ALA A 135 -14.66 0.59 -34.70
CA ALA A 135 -13.43 0.33 -35.43
C ALA A 135 -12.81 -1.03 -35.08
N THR A 136 -13.58 -2.12 -35.25
CA THR A 136 -13.23 -3.51 -34.85
C THR A 136 -12.08 -4.14 -35.65
N GLY A 137 -11.21 -3.37 -36.32
CA GLY A 137 -10.13 -3.90 -37.16
C GLY A 137 -8.81 -3.12 -37.13
N ALA A 138 -8.77 -1.90 -36.59
CA ALA A 138 -7.55 -1.09 -36.54
C ALA A 138 -6.48 -1.72 -35.64
N ILE A 139 -6.89 -2.41 -34.58
CA ILE A 139 -5.99 -3.11 -33.65
C ILE A 139 -5.15 -4.20 -34.35
N ASN A 140 -5.69 -4.81 -35.42
CA ASN A 140 -5.02 -5.86 -36.19
C ASN A 140 -3.94 -5.31 -37.14
N GLN A 141 -3.81 -3.99 -37.29
CA GLN A 141 -2.72 -3.36 -38.06
C GLN A 141 -1.37 -3.39 -37.33
N ALA A 142 -1.30 -3.99 -36.13
CA ALA A 142 -0.07 -4.20 -35.39
C ALA A 142 1.01 -4.91 -36.24
N PRO A 143 2.30 -4.59 -36.06
CA PRO A 143 3.33 -5.11 -36.96
C PRO A 143 3.44 -6.64 -36.91
N THR A 144 3.50 -7.26 -38.10
CA THR A 144 3.67 -8.71 -38.25
C THR A 144 5.06 -9.04 -38.80
N VAL A 145 5.55 -10.24 -38.49
CA VAL A 145 6.77 -10.81 -39.09
C VAL A 145 6.34 -12.09 -39.81
N HIS A 146 6.51 -12.13 -41.14
CA HIS A 146 6.03 -13.23 -42.00
C HIS A 146 4.53 -13.55 -41.82
N GLY A 147 3.69 -12.51 -41.66
CA GLY A 147 2.24 -12.68 -41.49
C GLY A 147 1.81 -13.22 -40.12
N ARG A 148 2.75 -13.37 -39.17
CA ARG A 148 2.46 -13.74 -37.77
C ARG A 148 2.72 -12.56 -36.86
N TYR A 149 1.84 -12.35 -35.89
CA TYR A 149 2.08 -11.39 -34.82
C TYR A 149 3.16 -11.92 -33.89
N SER A 150 4.15 -11.08 -33.59
CA SER A 150 5.09 -11.36 -32.50
C SER A 150 4.41 -11.09 -31.17
N ALA A 151 4.71 -11.87 -30.13
CA ALA A 151 4.15 -11.69 -28.78
C ALA A 151 4.34 -10.27 -28.22
N LYS A 152 5.35 -9.53 -28.68
CA LYS A 152 5.58 -8.12 -28.31
C LYS A 152 4.51 -7.14 -28.81
N HIS A 153 3.77 -7.50 -29.86
CA HIS A 153 2.72 -6.66 -30.45
C HIS A 153 1.32 -7.16 -30.14
N LEU A 154 1.20 -8.26 -29.37
CA LEU A 154 -0.08 -8.70 -28.85
C LEU A 154 -0.40 -7.94 -27.54
N PRO A 155 -1.69 -7.80 -27.21
CA PRO A 155 -2.10 -7.30 -25.90
C PRO A 155 -1.46 -8.09 -24.76
N TYR A 156 -1.16 -7.38 -23.69
CA TYR A 156 -0.76 -7.97 -22.42
C TYR A 156 -1.70 -7.52 -21.31
N ALA A 157 -1.80 -8.34 -20.27
CA ALA A 157 -2.60 -8.08 -19.09
C ALA A 157 -1.72 -7.72 -17.90
N LEU A 158 -2.12 -6.72 -17.12
CA LEU A 158 -1.61 -6.40 -15.80
C LEU A 158 -2.62 -6.91 -14.78
N ILE A 159 -2.29 -8.03 -14.14
CA ILE A 159 -3.07 -8.61 -13.04
C ILE A 159 -2.62 -7.94 -11.76
N ASP A 160 -3.51 -7.24 -11.05
CA ASP A 160 -3.27 -6.63 -9.75
C ASP A 160 -4.18 -7.26 -8.70
N PHE A 161 -3.54 -7.85 -7.68
CA PHE A 161 -4.21 -8.35 -6.49
C PHE A 161 -3.45 -7.92 -5.24
N ASP A 162 -4.12 -7.19 -4.35
CA ASP A 162 -3.58 -6.82 -3.04
C ASP A 162 -2.16 -6.19 -3.10
N LYS A 163 -1.97 -5.24 -4.02
CA LYS A 163 -0.72 -4.54 -4.34
C LYS A 163 0.37 -5.43 -4.94
N GLN A 164 0.04 -6.65 -5.35
CA GLN A 164 0.94 -7.52 -6.11
C GLN A 164 0.52 -7.54 -7.56
N GLN A 165 1.48 -7.29 -8.44
CA GLN A 165 1.20 -7.13 -9.85
C GLN A 165 2.00 -8.05 -10.73
N VAL A 166 1.36 -8.49 -11.81
CA VAL A 166 1.94 -9.43 -12.76
C VAL A 166 1.59 -9.00 -14.17
N PHE A 167 2.64 -8.81 -14.97
CA PHE A 167 2.51 -8.59 -16.40
C PHE A 167 2.46 -9.93 -17.11
N VAL A 168 1.43 -10.13 -17.93
CA VAL A 168 1.12 -11.39 -18.59
C VAL A 168 0.94 -11.13 -20.08
N ASN A 169 1.95 -11.48 -20.88
CA ASN A 169 1.89 -11.34 -22.33
C ASN A 169 1.02 -12.46 -22.94
N ALA A 170 0.25 -12.12 -23.97
CA ALA A 170 -0.38 -13.14 -24.81
C ALA A 170 0.70 -13.96 -25.55
N VAL A 171 0.43 -15.26 -25.72
CA VAL A 171 1.35 -16.22 -26.34
C VAL A 171 1.07 -16.41 -27.82
N SER A 172 -0.19 -16.24 -28.24
CA SER A 172 -0.64 -16.45 -29.62
C SER A 172 -1.94 -15.68 -29.90
N GLY A 173 -2.53 -15.91 -31.08
CA GLY A 173 -3.73 -15.21 -31.54
C GLY A 173 -3.41 -13.96 -32.35
N ASN A 174 -4.34 -13.03 -32.34
CA ASN A 174 -4.20 -11.71 -32.97
C ASN A 174 -4.54 -10.61 -31.95
N PRO A 175 -4.23 -9.33 -32.24
CA PRO A 175 -4.49 -8.26 -31.29
C PRO A 175 -5.94 -8.10 -30.86
N GLU A 176 -6.90 -8.41 -31.73
CA GLU A 176 -8.34 -8.39 -31.40
C GLU A 176 -8.79 -9.58 -30.54
N ASN A 177 -8.19 -10.75 -30.76
CA ASN A 177 -8.51 -12.01 -30.10
C ASN A 177 -7.23 -12.69 -29.60
N PRO A 178 -6.59 -12.12 -28.56
CA PRO A 178 -5.36 -12.66 -28.02
C PRO A 178 -5.61 -13.94 -27.23
N VAL A 179 -4.64 -14.85 -27.27
CA VAL A 179 -4.66 -16.11 -26.52
C VAL A 179 -3.49 -16.13 -25.55
N TRP A 180 -3.80 -16.43 -24.29
CA TRP A 180 -2.83 -16.63 -23.22
C TRP A 180 -2.60 -18.12 -22.98
N ALA A 181 -1.65 -18.44 -22.10
CA ALA A 181 -1.26 -19.82 -21.85
C ALA A 181 -2.37 -20.67 -21.18
N GLY A 182 -3.47 -20.07 -20.70
CA GLY A 182 -4.57 -20.78 -20.06
C GLY A 182 -4.09 -21.49 -18.79
N ASP A 183 -4.55 -22.73 -18.62
CA ASP A 183 -4.20 -23.55 -17.44
C ASP A 183 -2.74 -24.00 -17.40
N ASN A 184 -2.00 -23.86 -18.51
CA ASN A 184 -0.56 -24.15 -18.55
C ASN A 184 0.27 -23.14 -17.75
N THR A 185 -0.27 -21.97 -17.42
CA THR A 185 0.43 -20.97 -16.62
C THR A 185 -0.49 -20.41 -15.56
N GLN A 186 -0.12 -20.64 -14.31
CA GLN A 186 -0.88 -20.23 -13.13
C GLN A 186 -0.17 -19.08 -12.43
N TYR A 187 -0.92 -18.02 -12.14
CA TYR A 187 -0.44 -16.88 -11.37
C TYR A 187 -0.99 -16.97 -9.96
N LYS A 188 -0.11 -17.28 -9.01
CA LYS A 188 -0.48 -17.50 -7.61
C LYS A 188 -0.33 -16.22 -6.81
N PHE A 189 -1.28 -15.87 -5.98
CA PHE A 189 -1.24 -14.71 -5.09
C PHE A 189 -1.55 -15.16 -3.68
N ASP A 190 -0.76 -14.69 -2.74
CA ASP A 190 -1.03 -14.95 -1.34
C ASP A 190 -2.22 -14.09 -0.88
N VAL A 191 -3.28 -14.75 -0.43
CA VAL A 191 -4.51 -14.08 0.01
C VAL A 191 -4.35 -13.68 1.46
N SER A 192 -4.38 -12.37 1.68
CA SER A 192 -4.23 -11.77 2.99
C SER A 192 -5.50 -11.03 3.46
N ARG A 193 -6.41 -10.74 2.53
CA ARG A 193 -7.71 -10.10 2.73
C ARG A 193 -8.63 -10.39 1.55
N THR A 194 -9.93 -10.22 1.76
CA THR A 194 -10.93 -10.19 0.67
C THR A 194 -10.78 -8.87 -0.09
N THR A 195 -10.41 -8.95 -1.36
CA THR A 195 -10.31 -7.80 -2.26
C THR A 195 -10.62 -8.24 -3.68
N ASP A 196 -11.10 -7.32 -4.49
CA ASP A 196 -11.25 -7.53 -5.93
C ASP A 196 -9.88 -7.74 -6.57
N LEU A 197 -9.86 -8.62 -7.57
CA LEU A 197 -8.78 -8.77 -8.52
C LEU A 197 -9.04 -7.84 -9.71
N SER A 198 -8.07 -7.02 -10.07
CA SER A 198 -8.15 -6.12 -11.22
C SER A 198 -7.25 -6.60 -12.33
N ILE A 199 -7.74 -6.63 -13.57
CA ILE A 199 -6.98 -7.02 -14.75
C ILE A 199 -7.07 -5.91 -15.78
N SER A 200 -5.99 -5.17 -15.95
CA SER A 200 -5.92 -4.08 -16.94
C SER A 200 -5.22 -4.55 -18.21
N LEU A 201 -5.81 -4.24 -19.37
CA LEU A 201 -5.34 -4.68 -20.67
C LEU A 201 -4.66 -3.53 -21.40
N TYR A 202 -3.49 -3.82 -21.99
CA TYR A 202 -2.68 -2.86 -22.72
C TYR A 202 -2.14 -3.47 -24.01
N ILE A 203 -1.89 -2.63 -25.01
CA ILE A 203 -1.12 -2.98 -26.20
C ILE A 203 0.03 -2.01 -26.37
N ARG A 204 1.19 -2.52 -26.79
CA ARG A 204 2.37 -1.67 -26.99
C ARG A 204 2.14 -0.73 -28.15
N ASN A 205 2.47 0.54 -27.95
CA ASN A 205 2.45 1.53 -29.01
C ASN A 205 3.62 1.27 -29.98
N PRO A 206 3.37 0.95 -31.27
CA PRO A 206 4.42 0.67 -32.23
C PRO A 206 5.35 1.86 -32.51
N ASN A 207 4.86 3.08 -32.30
CA ASN A 207 5.59 4.32 -32.54
C ASN A 207 6.34 4.82 -31.29
N ALA A 208 6.26 4.10 -30.16
CA ALA A 208 6.95 4.48 -28.95
C ALA A 208 8.49 4.44 -29.17
N PRO A 209 9.25 5.42 -28.65
CA PRO A 209 10.70 5.40 -28.70
C PRO A 209 11.26 4.13 -28.03
N PRO A 210 12.44 3.63 -28.46
CA PRO A 210 13.03 2.38 -27.95
C PRO A 210 13.21 2.28 -26.42
N ASN A 211 13.11 3.41 -25.71
CA ASN A 211 13.31 3.52 -24.26
C ASN A 211 12.08 4.06 -23.51
N ALA A 212 10.92 4.21 -24.14
CA ALA A 212 9.72 4.74 -23.48
C ALA A 212 9.15 3.81 -22.38
N GLY A 213 9.59 2.54 -22.36
CA GLY A 213 9.08 1.54 -21.44
C GLY A 213 7.61 1.23 -21.72
N ARG A 214 6.82 1.01 -20.65
CA ARG A 214 5.37 0.74 -20.73
C ARG A 214 4.50 2.00 -20.58
N ASN A 215 5.11 3.17 -20.37
CA ASN A 215 4.37 4.41 -20.07
C ASN A 215 3.59 4.97 -21.26
N GLU A 216 4.01 4.62 -22.48
CA GLU A 216 3.33 4.98 -23.73
C GLU A 216 2.47 3.84 -24.28
N ASP A 217 2.29 2.75 -23.52
CA ASP A 217 1.42 1.65 -23.93
C ASP A 217 -0.05 2.10 -23.89
N ILE A 218 -0.81 1.62 -24.87
CA ILE A 218 -2.19 2.03 -25.08
C ILE A 218 -3.09 1.15 -24.22
N PHE A 219 -3.84 1.78 -23.31
CA PHE A 219 -4.84 1.11 -22.49
C PHE A 219 -6.04 0.69 -23.35
N ILE A 220 -6.41 -0.59 -23.26
CA ILE A 220 -7.55 -1.17 -24.00
C ILE A 220 -8.80 -1.19 -23.12
N GLY A 221 -8.64 -1.49 -21.83
CA GLY A 221 -9.76 -1.62 -20.90
C GLY A 221 -9.37 -2.42 -19.66
N THR A 222 -10.32 -2.62 -18.75
CA THR A 222 -10.07 -3.32 -17.47
C THR A 222 -11.22 -4.26 -17.12
N CYS A 223 -10.89 -5.38 -16.50
CA CYS A 223 -11.83 -6.33 -15.93
C CYS A 223 -11.66 -6.35 -14.42
N LYS A 224 -12.77 -6.27 -13.68
CA LYS A 224 -12.80 -6.53 -12.24
C LYS A 224 -13.37 -7.90 -11.98
N VAL A 225 -12.70 -8.65 -11.15
CA VAL A 225 -13.09 -9.99 -10.72
C VAL A 225 -13.27 -9.97 -9.22
N ASN A 226 -14.39 -10.49 -8.71
CA ASN A 226 -14.60 -10.70 -7.29
C ASN A 226 -14.34 -12.18 -6.98
N PRO A 227 -13.15 -12.57 -6.49
CA PRO A 227 -12.84 -13.98 -6.24
C PRO A 227 -13.63 -14.53 -5.06
N ARG A 228 -14.01 -15.80 -5.14
CA ARG A 228 -14.41 -16.55 -3.96
C ARG A 228 -13.17 -16.96 -3.15
N PHE A 229 -13.21 -16.77 -1.84
CA PHE A 229 -12.12 -17.13 -0.92
C PHE A 229 -12.48 -18.28 0.04
N GLU A 230 -13.36 -19.16 -0.42
CA GLU A 230 -13.78 -20.37 0.28
C GLU A 230 -13.67 -21.55 -0.68
N GLU A 231 -13.30 -22.73 -0.17
CA GLU A 231 -13.34 -23.95 -0.97
C GLU A 231 -14.80 -24.27 -1.34
N ALA A 232 -15.04 -24.63 -2.60
CA ALA A 232 -16.37 -25.00 -3.07
C ALA A 232 -16.85 -26.25 -2.33
N GLN A 233 -17.95 -26.12 -1.58
CA GLN A 233 -18.58 -27.25 -0.92
C GLN A 233 -19.46 -28.00 -1.94
N PRO A 234 -19.27 -29.31 -2.13
CA PRO A 234 -20.16 -30.08 -2.99
C PRO A 234 -21.57 -30.10 -2.40
N TYR A 235 -22.58 -29.82 -3.23
CA TYR A 235 -23.97 -29.90 -2.82
C TYR A 235 -24.32 -31.33 -2.39
N VAL A 236 -24.72 -31.50 -1.12
CA VAL A 236 -25.17 -32.78 -0.58
C VAL A 236 -26.69 -32.82 -0.66
N GLU A 237 -27.22 -33.71 -1.50
CA GLU A 237 -28.67 -33.94 -1.56
C GLU A 237 -29.17 -34.61 -0.27
N ASP A 238 -30.21 -34.04 0.35
CA ASP A 238 -30.96 -34.74 1.40
C ASP A 238 -31.77 -35.90 0.77
N PRO A 239 -31.47 -37.17 1.09
CA PRO A 239 -32.17 -38.32 0.53
C PRO A 239 -33.68 -38.36 0.84
N LYS A 240 -34.13 -37.63 1.87
CA LYS A 240 -35.53 -37.63 2.35
C LYS A 240 -36.40 -36.53 1.73
N SER A 241 -35.82 -35.64 0.92
CA SER A 241 -36.51 -34.47 0.36
C SER A 241 -37.28 -34.79 -0.94
N SER A 242 -38.39 -34.08 -1.19
CA SER A 242 -39.18 -34.25 -2.42
C SER A 242 -38.43 -33.73 -3.64
N LYS A 243 -38.72 -34.25 -4.84
CA LYS A 243 -38.06 -33.81 -6.10
C LYS A 243 -38.14 -32.29 -6.33
N LYS A 244 -39.27 -31.68 -5.97
CA LYS A 244 -39.49 -30.23 -6.09
C LYS A 244 -38.65 -29.44 -5.08
N ASP A 245 -38.51 -29.97 -3.87
CA ASP A 245 -37.69 -29.35 -2.82
C ASP A 245 -36.19 -29.50 -3.13
N LYS A 246 -35.78 -30.62 -3.75
CA LYS A 246 -34.42 -30.82 -4.26
C LYS A 246 -34.05 -29.81 -5.34
N GLU A 247 -34.92 -29.60 -6.33
CA GLU A 247 -34.68 -28.60 -7.40
C GLU A 247 -34.62 -27.17 -6.83
N LYS A 248 -35.50 -26.85 -5.88
CA LYS A 248 -35.51 -25.54 -5.21
C LYS A 248 -34.26 -25.34 -4.34
N ALA A 249 -33.83 -26.35 -3.59
CA ALA A 249 -32.63 -26.32 -2.77
C ALA A 249 -31.35 -26.24 -3.62
N ALA A 250 -31.28 -26.96 -4.74
CA ALA A 250 -30.18 -26.87 -5.69
C ALA A 250 -30.10 -25.49 -6.37
N ALA A 251 -31.24 -24.90 -6.73
CA ALA A 251 -31.29 -23.54 -7.29
C ALA A 251 -30.86 -22.48 -6.27
N ALA A 252 -31.35 -22.58 -5.02
CA ALA A 252 -30.95 -21.70 -3.92
C ALA A 252 -29.45 -21.84 -3.59
N HIS A 253 -28.92 -23.06 -3.60
CA HIS A 253 -27.48 -23.32 -3.46
C HIS A 253 -26.69 -22.69 -4.60
N ALA A 254 -27.12 -22.84 -5.85
CA ALA A 254 -26.45 -22.24 -7.01
C ALA A 254 -26.51 -20.70 -7.05
N GLU A 255 -27.55 -20.09 -6.48
CA GLU A 255 -27.67 -18.64 -6.32
C GLU A 255 -26.78 -18.13 -5.18
N HIS A 256 -26.75 -18.86 -4.05
CA HIS A 256 -25.82 -18.59 -2.95
C HIS A 256 -24.36 -18.70 -3.40
N GLU A 257 -23.99 -19.77 -4.12
CA GLU A 257 -22.64 -19.97 -4.66
C GLU A 257 -22.21 -18.83 -5.60
N ARG A 258 -23.13 -18.29 -6.41
CA ARG A 258 -22.85 -17.11 -7.26
C ARG A 258 -22.66 -15.83 -6.48
N SER A 259 -23.32 -15.68 -5.33
CA SER A 259 -23.15 -14.51 -4.46
C SER A 259 -21.81 -14.49 -3.72
N LEU A 260 -21.14 -15.65 -3.57
CA LEU A 260 -19.86 -15.80 -2.87
C LEU A 260 -18.64 -15.40 -3.72
N GLY A 261 -18.82 -15.09 -5.00
CA GLY A 261 -17.75 -14.70 -5.92
C GLY A 261 -17.44 -15.75 -6.99
N GLN A 262 -16.53 -15.41 -7.90
CA GLN A 262 -16.18 -16.22 -9.05
C GLN A 262 -15.32 -17.43 -8.65
N VAL A 263 -15.63 -18.60 -9.25
CA VAL A 263 -14.82 -19.82 -9.23
C VAL A 263 -14.75 -20.40 -10.63
N GLY A 264 -13.57 -20.86 -11.04
CA GLY A 264 -13.35 -21.43 -12.37
C GLY A 264 -13.19 -20.36 -13.45
N ALA A 265 -13.30 -20.80 -14.70
CA ALA A 265 -13.05 -19.98 -15.89
C ALA A 265 -14.35 -19.39 -16.45
N GLU A 266 -14.52 -18.08 -16.29
CA GLU A 266 -15.70 -17.33 -16.74
C GLU A 266 -15.32 -16.20 -17.69
N TRP A 267 -16.29 -15.80 -18.53
CA TRP A 267 -16.16 -14.62 -19.40
C TRP A 267 -16.56 -13.37 -18.63
N ILE A 268 -15.71 -12.36 -18.71
CA ILE A 268 -15.89 -11.08 -18.02
C ILE A 268 -15.82 -9.98 -19.05
N ASP A 269 -16.83 -9.11 -19.07
CA ASP A 269 -16.86 -7.98 -20.00
C ASP A 269 -15.84 -6.91 -19.61
N VAL A 270 -15.15 -6.39 -20.62
CA VAL A 270 -14.14 -5.35 -20.44
C VAL A 270 -14.82 -4.01 -20.19
N ALA A 271 -14.59 -3.41 -19.04
CA ALA A 271 -15.01 -2.05 -18.73
C ALA A 271 -14.04 -1.03 -19.35
N TYR A 272 -14.58 0.14 -19.72
CA TYR A 272 -13.82 1.24 -20.36
C TYR A 272 -13.11 0.83 -21.67
N GLY A 273 -13.64 -0.20 -22.34
CA GLY A 273 -13.12 -0.77 -23.58
C GLY A 273 -14.20 -1.58 -24.31
N THR A 274 -13.79 -2.41 -25.27
CA THR A 274 -14.69 -3.37 -25.93
C THR A 274 -14.19 -4.79 -25.75
N GLY A 275 -15.14 -5.72 -25.77
CA GLY A 275 -14.87 -7.15 -25.77
C GLY A 275 -14.97 -7.80 -24.39
N SER A 276 -14.54 -9.05 -24.34
CA SER A 276 -14.64 -9.87 -23.13
C SER A 276 -13.36 -10.69 -22.93
N LEU A 277 -13.00 -10.93 -21.68
CA LEU A 277 -11.81 -11.69 -21.28
C LEU A 277 -12.25 -12.94 -20.51
N ARG A 278 -11.69 -14.10 -20.86
CA ARG A 278 -11.91 -15.34 -20.14
C ARG A 278 -10.85 -15.54 -19.05
N VAL A 279 -11.27 -15.46 -17.79
CA VAL A 279 -10.41 -15.51 -16.60
C VAL A 279 -10.78 -16.70 -15.74
N GLY A 280 -9.78 -17.51 -15.39
CA GLY A 280 -9.89 -18.59 -14.41
C GLY A 280 -9.47 -18.11 -13.02
N VAL A 281 -10.29 -18.39 -12.02
CA VAL A 281 -9.97 -18.07 -10.61
C VAL A 281 -10.23 -19.27 -9.72
N ARG A 282 -9.28 -19.61 -8.86
CA ARG A 282 -9.41 -20.70 -7.87
C ARG A 282 -8.71 -20.33 -6.58
N PHE A 283 -9.41 -20.46 -5.47
CA PHE A 283 -8.81 -20.34 -4.14
C PHE A 283 -8.42 -21.72 -3.59
N VAL A 284 -7.27 -21.79 -2.93
CA VAL A 284 -6.80 -22.98 -2.22
C VAL A 284 -6.41 -22.55 -0.82
N GLU A 285 -7.03 -23.15 0.20
CA GLU A 285 -6.64 -22.89 1.58
C GLU A 285 -5.19 -23.31 1.81
N ASN A 286 -4.42 -22.47 2.52
CA ASN A 286 -3.05 -22.79 2.84
C ASN A 286 -3.03 -23.76 4.03
N ARG A 287 -2.61 -25.00 3.77
CA ARG A 287 -2.49 -26.06 4.79
C ARG A 287 -1.12 -26.10 5.46
N GLN A 288 -0.19 -25.20 5.10
CA GLN A 288 1.07 -25.04 5.82
C GLN A 288 0.84 -24.27 7.13
N ASP A 289 1.06 -24.94 8.25
CA ASP A 289 0.90 -24.35 9.58
C ASP A 289 1.97 -23.31 9.92
N ARG A 290 3.18 -23.41 9.34
CA ARG A 290 4.33 -22.57 9.73
C ARG A 290 5.23 -22.24 8.54
N LEU A 291 5.53 -20.95 8.39
CA LEU A 291 6.56 -20.45 7.48
C LEU A 291 7.94 -20.46 8.16
N THR A 292 8.97 -20.74 7.39
CA THR A 292 10.37 -20.61 7.80
C THR A 292 11.17 -19.77 6.79
N ILE A 293 12.44 -19.50 7.09
CA ILE A 293 13.29 -18.70 6.21
C ILE A 293 13.59 -19.44 4.90
N GLU A 294 13.59 -20.77 4.92
CA GLU A 294 13.83 -21.64 3.77
C GLU A 294 12.74 -21.55 2.70
N ASP A 295 11.51 -21.15 3.08
CA ASP A 295 10.41 -20.88 2.15
C ASP A 295 10.66 -19.64 1.27
N PHE A 296 11.71 -18.87 1.58
CA PHE A 296 12.08 -17.64 0.89
C PHE A 296 13.47 -17.74 0.26
N GLU A 297 13.58 -17.32 -1.00
CA GLU A 297 14.83 -17.06 -1.67
C GLU A 297 15.27 -15.62 -1.38
N LEU A 298 16.45 -15.44 -0.79
CA LEU A 298 16.99 -14.11 -0.49
C LEU A 298 17.63 -13.52 -1.75
N LEU A 299 17.19 -12.32 -2.17
CA LEU A 299 17.62 -11.73 -3.44
C LEU A 299 18.60 -10.58 -3.28
N LYS A 300 18.25 -9.55 -2.49
CA LYS A 300 19.08 -8.35 -2.28
C LYS A 300 18.84 -7.74 -0.91
N VAL A 301 19.86 -7.11 -0.34
CA VAL A 301 19.66 -6.22 0.82
C VAL A 301 19.15 -4.87 0.28
N VAL A 302 18.04 -4.38 0.83
CA VAL A 302 17.39 -3.14 0.38
C VAL A 302 17.37 -2.06 1.44
N GLY A 303 17.71 -2.40 2.69
CA GLY A 303 17.87 -1.43 3.76
C GLY A 303 18.55 -2.03 4.99
N LYS A 304 19.17 -1.17 5.79
CA LYS A 304 19.82 -1.52 7.06
C LYS A 304 19.59 -0.39 8.06
N GLY A 305 19.19 -0.75 9.27
CA GLY A 305 18.93 0.22 10.33
C GLY A 305 19.20 -0.34 11.71
N SER A 306 18.91 0.47 12.73
CA SER A 306 19.07 0.12 14.15
C SER A 306 18.28 -1.10 14.59
N PHE A 307 17.16 -1.38 13.90
CA PHE A 307 16.25 -2.49 14.19
C PHE A 307 16.54 -3.76 13.38
N GLY A 308 17.48 -3.71 12.42
CA GLY A 308 17.92 -4.87 11.67
C GLY A 308 18.13 -4.63 10.18
N LYS A 309 18.02 -5.71 9.42
CA LYS A 309 18.27 -5.76 7.97
C LYS A 309 16.94 -6.02 7.24
N VAL A 310 16.73 -5.31 6.14
CA VAL A 310 15.60 -5.52 5.23
C VAL A 310 16.11 -6.10 3.92
N MET A 311 15.56 -7.23 3.52
CA MET A 311 15.95 -7.95 2.31
C MET A 311 14.76 -8.06 1.35
N GLN A 312 15.01 -7.87 0.06
CA GLN A 312 14.11 -8.34 -0.98
C GLN A 312 14.18 -9.87 -1.03
N VAL A 313 13.04 -10.52 -0.97
CA VAL A 313 12.94 -11.99 -0.99
C VAL A 313 11.87 -12.45 -1.96
N MET A 314 11.99 -13.68 -2.45
CA MET A 314 10.95 -14.35 -3.24
C MET A 314 10.41 -15.55 -2.49
N LYS A 315 9.09 -15.60 -2.29
CA LYS A 315 8.46 -16.81 -1.72
C LYS A 315 8.46 -17.93 -2.76
N ARG A 316 8.95 -19.11 -2.40
CA ARG A 316 9.26 -20.20 -3.36
C ARG A 316 8.04 -20.79 -4.07
N ASP A 317 6.91 -20.90 -3.38
CA ASP A 317 5.71 -21.56 -3.87
C ASP A 317 4.84 -20.67 -4.79
N THR A 318 4.83 -19.35 -4.52
CA THR A 318 4.08 -18.33 -5.27
C THR A 318 4.95 -17.49 -6.22
N HIS A 319 6.28 -17.54 -6.07
CA HIS A 319 7.24 -16.70 -6.78
C HIS A 319 7.00 -15.19 -6.63
N ARG A 320 6.36 -14.77 -5.54
CA ARG A 320 6.07 -13.37 -5.24
C ARG A 320 7.22 -12.70 -4.50
N ILE A 321 7.44 -11.43 -4.85
CA ILE A 321 8.48 -10.59 -4.24
C ILE A 321 7.92 -9.89 -3.00
N TYR A 322 8.71 -9.92 -1.93
CA TYR A 322 8.40 -9.32 -0.65
C TYR A 322 9.62 -8.59 -0.07
N ALA A 323 9.37 -7.71 0.90
CA ALA A 323 10.40 -7.17 1.78
C ALA A 323 10.37 -7.93 3.11
N LEU A 324 11.47 -8.58 3.47
CA LEU A 324 11.62 -9.32 4.72
C LEU A 324 12.50 -8.53 5.68
N LYS A 325 11.91 -8.06 6.78
CA LYS A 325 12.61 -7.37 7.87
C LYS A 325 12.95 -8.39 8.95
N THR A 326 14.24 -8.46 9.30
CA THR A 326 14.77 -9.37 10.33
C THR A 326 15.10 -8.60 11.60
N ILE A 327 14.57 -9.05 12.75
CA ILE A 327 14.78 -8.44 14.07
C ILE A 327 15.37 -9.48 15.02
N ARG A 328 16.39 -9.12 15.81
CA ARG A 328 17.06 -10.05 16.74
C ARG A 328 16.32 -10.13 18.07
N LYS A 329 15.95 -11.32 18.53
CA LYS A 329 15.23 -11.53 19.81
C LYS A 329 16.04 -11.04 21.01
N ALA A 330 17.34 -11.33 21.05
CA ALA A 330 18.21 -10.91 22.15
C ALA A 330 18.20 -9.39 22.38
N HIS A 331 18.08 -8.61 21.29
CA HIS A 331 18.02 -7.15 21.36
C HIS A 331 16.69 -6.64 21.91
N ILE A 332 15.58 -7.29 21.54
CA ILE A 332 14.25 -6.95 22.07
C ILE A 332 14.19 -7.24 23.57
N ILE A 333 14.72 -8.39 24.00
CA ILE A 333 14.72 -8.77 25.42
C ILE A 333 15.59 -7.81 26.23
N SER A 334 16.80 -7.46 25.76
CA SER A 334 17.69 -6.57 26.50
C SER A 334 17.10 -5.16 26.71
N ARG A 335 16.14 -4.77 25.86
CA ARG A 335 15.38 -3.52 25.99
C ARG A 335 14.04 -3.66 26.71
N SER A 336 13.63 -4.87 27.09
CA SER A 336 12.31 -5.17 27.67
C SER A 336 11.14 -4.75 26.74
N GLU A 337 11.31 -4.91 25.43
CA GLU A 337 10.35 -4.45 24.41
C GLU A 337 9.46 -5.57 23.82
N VAL A 338 9.46 -6.76 24.43
CA VAL A 338 8.79 -7.95 23.86
C VAL A 338 7.28 -7.74 23.65
N ALA A 339 6.58 -7.25 24.69
CA ALA A 339 5.14 -6.99 24.61
C ALA A 339 4.82 -5.94 23.54
N HIS A 340 5.64 -4.90 23.44
CA HIS A 340 5.49 -3.84 22.45
C HIS A 340 5.70 -4.37 21.01
N THR A 341 6.72 -5.22 20.79
CA THR A 341 6.97 -5.85 19.49
C THR A 341 5.82 -6.76 19.05
N LEU A 342 5.25 -7.55 19.97
CA LEU A 342 4.08 -8.40 19.66
C LEU A 342 2.84 -7.57 19.32
N ALA A 343 2.61 -6.49 20.07
CA ALA A 343 1.52 -5.56 19.81
C ALA A 343 1.70 -4.83 18.46
N GLU A 344 2.93 -4.45 18.08
CA GLU A 344 3.23 -3.81 16.80
C GLU A 344 2.83 -4.71 15.63
N ARG A 345 3.27 -5.97 15.68
CA ARG A 345 2.86 -7.01 14.72
C ARG A 345 1.33 -7.17 14.66
N SER A 346 0.65 -7.11 15.81
CA SER A 346 -0.80 -7.25 15.91
C SER A 346 -1.55 -6.11 15.23
N VAL A 347 -1.06 -4.88 15.37
CA VAL A 347 -1.66 -3.72 14.71
C VAL A 347 -1.36 -3.73 13.21
N LEU A 348 -0.11 -4.02 12.81
CA LEU A 348 0.25 -4.13 11.39
C LEU A 348 -0.56 -5.17 10.62
N ALA A 349 -0.95 -6.25 11.30
CA ALA A 349 -1.85 -7.26 10.76
C ALA A 349 -3.27 -6.72 10.47
N GLN A 350 -3.75 -5.75 11.25
CA GLN A 350 -5.10 -5.20 11.15
C GLN A 350 -5.20 -3.99 10.23
N ILE A 351 -4.12 -3.22 10.07
CA ILE A 351 -4.12 -2.02 9.23
C ILE A 351 -4.49 -2.38 7.78
N ASN A 352 -5.50 -1.66 7.29
CA ASN A 352 -5.93 -1.69 5.89
C ASN A 352 -6.00 -0.26 5.36
N ASN A 353 -4.87 0.22 4.82
CA ASN A 353 -4.76 1.54 4.23
C ASN A 353 -3.88 1.48 2.97
N PRO A 354 -4.29 2.11 1.85
CA PRO A 354 -3.54 2.10 0.60
C PRO A 354 -2.16 2.76 0.71
N PHE A 355 -1.95 3.63 1.69
CA PHE A 355 -0.74 4.42 1.87
C PHE A 355 0.17 3.88 2.98
N ILE A 356 -0.13 2.70 3.52
CA ILE A 356 0.73 1.97 4.46
C ILE A 356 1.20 0.67 3.81
N VAL A 357 2.47 0.31 3.99
CA VAL A 357 3.01 -0.97 3.53
C VAL A 357 2.35 -2.11 4.32
N PRO A 358 1.58 -3.01 3.67
CA PRO A 358 0.87 -4.06 4.39
C PRO A 358 1.82 -5.19 4.84
N LEU A 359 1.61 -5.67 6.06
CA LEU A 359 2.13 -6.94 6.55
C LEU A 359 1.41 -8.10 5.86
N LYS A 360 2.19 -9.06 5.34
CA LYS A 360 1.70 -10.26 4.66
C LYS A 360 1.85 -11.49 5.55
N PHE A 361 3.05 -11.66 6.14
CA PHE A 361 3.35 -12.76 7.04
C PHE A 361 4.25 -12.30 8.19
N SER A 362 4.25 -13.02 9.30
CA SER A 362 5.34 -13.00 10.27
C SER A 362 5.65 -14.39 10.77
N PHE A 363 6.93 -14.67 10.98
CA PHE A 363 7.40 -15.95 11.50
C PHE A 363 8.69 -15.75 12.29
N GLN A 364 9.19 -16.78 12.94
CA GLN A 364 10.34 -16.69 13.82
C GLN A 364 11.25 -17.90 13.73
N SER A 365 12.54 -17.68 13.96
CA SER A 365 13.53 -18.72 14.27
C SER A 365 13.87 -18.66 15.77
N PRO A 366 14.74 -19.56 16.29
CA PRO A 366 15.22 -19.44 17.66
C PRO A 366 15.87 -18.08 17.97
N GLU A 367 16.51 -17.43 17.02
CA GLU A 367 17.28 -16.21 17.28
C GLU A 367 16.57 -14.92 16.83
N LYS A 368 15.66 -15.04 15.86
CA LYS A 368 15.15 -13.90 15.10
C LYS A 368 13.64 -13.94 14.94
N LEU A 369 13.10 -12.74 14.77
CA LEU A 369 11.75 -12.48 14.32
C LEU A 369 11.79 -11.95 12.89
N TYR A 370 10.84 -12.38 12.06
CA TYR A 370 10.72 -11.99 10.67
C TYR A 370 9.36 -11.36 10.41
N LEU A 371 9.36 -10.20 9.75
CA LEU A 371 8.17 -9.55 9.20
C LEU A 371 8.29 -9.55 7.68
N VAL A 372 7.32 -10.13 6.99
CA VAL A 372 7.24 -10.16 5.53
C VAL A 372 6.19 -9.15 5.07
N LEU A 373 6.66 -8.08 4.46
CA LEU A 373 5.92 -6.92 4.01
C LEU A 373 5.78 -6.94 2.48
N ALA A 374 4.78 -6.24 1.94
CA ALA A 374 4.77 -6.00 0.49
C ALA A 374 6.02 -5.23 0.05
N PHE A 375 6.62 -5.64 -1.06
CA PHE A 375 7.77 -4.96 -1.63
C PHE A 375 7.31 -3.74 -2.45
N VAL A 376 7.91 -2.57 -2.17
CA VAL A 376 7.60 -1.30 -2.84
C VAL A 376 8.88 -0.80 -3.50
N ASN A 377 8.91 -0.70 -4.83
CA ASN A 377 10.13 -0.59 -5.62
C ASN A 377 10.39 0.77 -6.28
N GLY A 378 9.57 1.79 -5.99
CA GLY A 378 9.80 3.16 -6.44
C GLY A 378 10.85 3.92 -5.63
N GLY A 379 11.38 3.32 -4.55
CA GLY A 379 12.45 3.90 -3.71
C GLY A 379 11.94 4.89 -2.66
N GLU A 380 12.86 5.40 -1.86
CA GLU A 380 12.57 6.34 -0.76
C GLU A 380 12.27 7.75 -1.28
N LEU A 381 11.32 8.42 -0.65
CA LEU A 381 10.97 9.81 -0.94
C LEU A 381 12.19 10.73 -0.76
N PHE A 382 13.07 10.40 0.20
CA PHE A 382 14.35 11.08 0.42
C PHE A 382 15.19 11.17 -0.86
N HIS A 383 15.34 10.05 -1.59
CA HIS A 383 16.15 10.02 -2.81
C HIS A 383 15.56 10.94 -3.90
N HIS A 384 14.24 10.92 -4.06
CA HIS A 384 13.54 11.76 -5.04
C HIS A 384 13.62 13.25 -4.67
N LEU A 385 13.43 13.58 -3.38
CA LEU A 385 13.54 14.95 -2.89
C LEU A 385 14.97 15.48 -3.05
N GLN A 386 15.99 14.67 -2.72
CA GLN A 386 17.39 15.05 -2.90
C GLN A 386 17.73 15.31 -4.38
N LYS A 387 17.19 14.50 -5.30
CA LYS A 387 17.42 14.65 -6.74
C LYS A 387 16.77 15.91 -7.31
N GLU A 388 15.55 16.23 -6.86
CA GLU A 388 14.77 17.38 -7.36
C GLU A 388 14.98 18.66 -6.54
N GLN A 389 15.70 18.58 -5.42
CA GLN A 389 15.94 19.63 -4.42
C GLN A 389 14.69 20.07 -3.65
N ARG A 390 13.54 20.21 -4.33
CA ARG A 390 12.22 20.45 -3.75
C ARG A 390 11.15 19.93 -4.70
N PHE A 391 9.96 19.66 -4.18
CA PHE A 391 8.80 19.34 -4.98
C PHE A 391 7.97 20.58 -5.30
N ASP A 392 7.22 20.51 -6.40
CA ASP A 392 6.20 21.51 -6.67
C ASP A 392 5.04 21.38 -5.67
N ILE A 393 4.26 22.46 -5.57
CA ILE A 393 3.15 22.57 -4.62
C ILE A 393 2.08 21.49 -4.78
N ASN A 394 1.81 21.04 -6.01
CA ASN A 394 0.76 20.06 -6.24
C ASN A 394 1.22 18.67 -5.82
N ARG A 395 2.47 18.31 -6.13
CA ARG A 395 3.09 17.06 -5.67
C ARG A 395 3.22 17.02 -4.14
N ALA A 396 3.70 18.10 -3.52
CA ALA A 396 3.79 18.20 -2.06
C ALA A 396 2.40 18.11 -1.39
N ARG A 397 1.37 18.79 -1.94
CA ARG A 397 -0.01 18.68 -1.47
C ARG A 397 -0.54 17.26 -1.56
N PHE A 398 -0.29 16.59 -2.69
CA PHE A 398 -0.74 15.23 -2.94
C PHE A 398 -0.13 14.24 -1.94
N TYR A 399 1.19 14.23 -1.79
CA TYR A 399 1.87 13.36 -0.81
C TYR A 399 1.46 13.67 0.62
N THR A 400 1.31 14.95 0.99
CA THR A 400 0.83 15.33 2.33
C THR A 400 -0.58 14.81 2.59
N ALA A 401 -1.47 14.83 1.59
CA ALA A 401 -2.82 14.30 1.73
C ALA A 401 -2.82 12.77 1.93
N GLU A 402 -1.98 12.04 1.20
CA GLU A 402 -1.85 10.58 1.37
C GLU A 402 -1.27 10.21 2.74
N LEU A 403 -0.23 10.93 3.19
CA LEU A 403 0.37 10.77 4.51
C LEU A 403 -0.62 11.09 5.63
N LEU A 404 -1.43 12.14 5.47
CA LEU A 404 -2.51 12.47 6.41
C LEU A 404 -3.50 11.30 6.56
N CYS A 405 -3.91 10.67 5.45
CA CYS A 405 -4.77 9.49 5.48
C CYS A 405 -4.10 8.27 6.15
N ALA A 406 -2.77 8.10 5.97
CA ALA A 406 -2.02 7.05 6.64
C ALA A 406 -1.98 7.27 8.17
N LEU A 407 -1.62 8.48 8.60
CA LEU A 407 -1.52 8.85 10.02
C LEU A 407 -2.89 8.79 10.71
N GLU A 408 -3.96 9.29 10.08
CA GLU A 408 -5.32 9.18 10.61
C GLU A 408 -5.71 7.72 10.83
N CYS A 409 -5.35 6.82 9.92
CA CYS A 409 -5.61 5.39 10.09
C CYS A 409 -4.87 4.83 11.32
N LEU A 410 -3.59 5.15 11.49
CA LEU A 410 -2.81 4.73 12.66
C LEU A 410 -3.38 5.28 13.96
N HIS A 411 -3.75 6.55 13.98
CA HIS A 411 -4.36 7.21 15.14
C HIS A 411 -5.70 6.57 15.52
N GLY A 412 -6.47 6.10 14.53
CA GLY A 412 -7.70 5.31 14.74
C GLY A 412 -7.46 3.94 15.37
N PHE A 413 -6.27 3.37 15.20
CA PHE A 413 -5.81 2.17 15.92
C PHE A 413 -5.05 2.51 17.23
N ASN A 414 -5.13 3.75 17.72
CA ASN A 414 -4.41 4.21 18.91
C ASN A 414 -2.88 4.05 18.80
N VAL A 415 -2.36 4.26 17.59
CA VAL A 415 -0.92 4.20 17.31
C VAL A 415 -0.38 5.58 16.97
N ILE A 416 0.68 5.99 17.65
CA ILE A 416 1.48 7.17 17.29
C ILE A 416 2.69 6.69 16.50
N TYR A 417 2.94 7.28 15.34
CA TYR A 417 3.99 6.83 14.43
C TYR A 417 5.39 7.29 14.85
N ARG A 418 5.55 8.57 15.24
CA ARG A 418 6.75 9.18 15.86
C ARG A 418 8.03 9.27 15.02
N ASP A 419 8.11 8.66 13.84
CA ASP A 419 9.31 8.69 12.98
C ASP A 419 8.97 9.04 11.53
N LEU A 420 8.09 10.03 11.34
CA LEU A 420 7.74 10.53 10.01
C LEU A 420 8.88 11.36 9.42
N LYS A 421 9.52 10.81 8.38
CA LYS A 421 10.61 11.42 7.62
C LYS A 421 10.68 10.86 6.20
N PRO A 422 11.34 11.54 5.25
CA PRO A 422 11.42 11.11 3.85
C PRO A 422 12.02 9.71 3.65
N GLU A 423 12.90 9.25 4.55
CA GLU A 423 13.54 7.94 4.50
C GLU A 423 12.56 6.79 4.79
N ASN A 424 11.52 7.03 5.58
CA ASN A 424 10.51 6.02 5.94
C ASN A 424 9.28 6.04 5.01
N ILE A 425 9.33 6.83 3.94
CA ILE A 425 8.24 6.96 2.97
C ILE A 425 8.75 6.43 1.64
N LEU A 426 8.15 5.35 1.16
CA LEU A 426 8.46 4.80 -0.16
C LEU A 426 7.48 5.33 -1.20
N LEU A 427 7.89 5.37 -2.46
CA LEU A 427 6.97 5.52 -3.59
C LEU A 427 6.75 4.15 -4.22
N ASP A 428 5.51 3.84 -4.58
CA ASP A 428 5.24 2.70 -5.44
C ASP A 428 5.49 3.03 -6.92
N TYR A 429 5.46 2.01 -7.78
CA TYR A 429 5.73 2.18 -9.21
C TYR A 429 4.75 3.14 -9.93
N THR A 430 3.55 3.35 -9.37
CA THR A 430 2.59 4.34 -9.86
C THR A 430 2.82 5.75 -9.31
N GLY A 431 3.67 5.90 -8.29
CA GLY A 431 4.02 7.18 -7.68
C GLY A 431 3.23 7.56 -6.44
N HIS A 432 2.41 6.66 -5.88
CA HIS A 432 1.74 6.87 -4.60
C HIS A 432 2.69 6.59 -3.45
N ILE A 433 2.48 7.26 -2.31
CA ILE A 433 3.28 7.00 -1.11
C ILE A 433 2.90 5.68 -0.44
N ALA A 434 3.88 5.06 0.21
CA ALA A 434 3.70 3.92 1.08
C ALA A 434 4.58 4.09 2.32
N LEU A 435 3.95 4.39 3.45
CA LEU A 435 4.60 4.53 4.74
C LEU A 435 5.11 3.16 5.21
N CYS A 436 6.39 3.10 5.58
CA CYS A 436 7.05 1.89 6.06
C CYS A 436 7.68 2.12 7.45
N ASP A 437 8.38 1.12 7.97
CA ASP A 437 9.09 1.11 9.26
C ASP A 437 8.31 1.60 10.50
N PHE A 438 7.77 0.66 11.27
CA PHE A 438 6.96 0.93 12.48
C PHE A 438 7.74 0.73 13.79
N GLY A 439 9.07 0.57 13.72
CA GLY A 439 9.91 0.22 14.87
C GLY A 439 9.96 1.27 15.99
N LEU A 440 9.50 2.50 15.72
CA LEU A 440 9.37 3.57 16.71
C LEU A 440 7.91 3.90 17.06
N CYS A 441 6.93 3.12 16.61
CA CYS A 441 5.53 3.39 16.95
C CYS A 441 5.26 3.25 18.45
N LYS A 442 4.31 4.00 18.98
CA LYS A 442 3.76 3.81 20.32
C LYS A 442 2.32 3.34 20.18
N LEU A 443 1.99 2.23 20.84
CA LEU A 443 0.69 1.57 20.77
C LEU A 443 -0.13 1.87 22.02
N ASP A 444 -1.43 1.57 21.95
CA ASP A 444 -2.41 1.75 23.03
C ASP A 444 -2.44 3.19 23.57
N MET A 445 -2.24 4.16 22.69
CA MET A 445 -2.32 5.58 23.01
C MET A 445 -3.74 6.08 22.74
N LYS A 446 -4.61 6.01 23.74
CA LYS A 446 -5.94 6.66 23.67
C LYS A 446 -5.76 8.18 23.73
N ASP A 447 -6.83 8.92 23.50
CA ASP A 447 -6.73 10.37 23.28
C ASP A 447 -6.24 11.13 24.53
N GLU A 448 -6.51 10.62 25.74
CA GLU A 448 -6.03 11.18 27.01
C GLU A 448 -4.62 10.68 27.42
N ASP A 449 -4.14 9.62 26.76
CA ASP A 449 -2.89 8.97 27.13
C ASP A 449 -1.68 9.81 26.71
N ARG A 450 -0.69 9.89 27.59
CA ARG A 450 0.59 10.56 27.33
C ARG A 450 1.74 9.58 27.47
N THR A 451 2.74 9.73 26.62
CA THR A 451 4.01 9.00 26.71
C THR A 451 5.17 9.97 26.83
N ASN A 452 6.26 9.53 27.48
CA ASN A 452 7.43 10.36 27.78
C ASN A 452 8.70 9.85 27.08
N THR A 453 8.58 8.85 26.21
CA THR A 453 9.75 8.28 25.51
C THR A 453 10.31 9.29 24.52
N PHE A 454 11.55 9.73 24.75
CA PHE A 454 12.29 10.57 23.81
C PHE A 454 12.80 9.74 22.63
N CYS A 455 12.25 9.96 21.43
CA CYS A 455 12.61 9.25 20.21
C CYS A 455 12.26 10.07 18.97
N GLY A 456 12.75 9.64 17.80
CA GLY A 456 12.56 10.31 16.50
C GLY A 456 13.84 10.94 15.99
N THR A 457 13.84 11.37 14.73
CA THR A 457 14.98 12.07 14.13
C THR A 457 14.98 13.55 14.55
N PRO A 458 16.12 14.09 15.04
CA PRO A 458 16.20 15.44 15.63
C PRO A 458 15.55 16.57 14.80
N GLU A 459 15.67 16.52 13.47
CA GLU A 459 15.14 17.54 12.56
C GLU A 459 13.60 17.56 12.44
N TYR A 460 12.91 16.51 12.91
CA TYR A 460 11.44 16.39 12.91
C TYR A 460 10.82 16.44 14.31
N LEU A 461 11.61 16.54 15.38
CA LEU A 461 11.07 16.46 16.75
C LEU A 461 10.12 17.62 17.05
N ALA A 462 8.98 17.29 17.67
CA ALA A 462 8.05 18.28 18.18
C ALA A 462 8.58 18.94 19.47
N PRO A 463 8.26 20.22 19.74
CA PRO A 463 8.73 20.96 20.91
C PRO A 463 8.44 20.26 22.24
N GLU A 464 7.26 19.64 22.36
CA GLU A 464 6.84 18.95 23.57
C GLU A 464 7.71 17.72 23.91
N LEU A 465 8.33 17.06 22.92
CA LEU A 465 9.31 15.99 23.18
C LEU A 465 10.58 16.54 23.82
N LEU A 466 11.01 17.75 23.44
CA LEU A 466 12.22 18.38 23.97
C LEU A 466 12.02 18.91 25.40
N THR A 467 10.80 19.35 25.73
CA THR A 467 10.47 19.87 27.07
C THR A 467 10.19 18.78 28.11
N GLY A 468 9.97 17.53 27.69
CA GLY A 468 9.79 16.38 28.58
C GLY A 468 8.44 16.30 29.31
N GLY A 469 7.46 17.16 28.98
CA GLY A 469 6.13 17.19 29.60
C GLY A 469 5.18 16.07 29.18
N GLY A 470 5.66 15.09 28.41
CA GLY A 470 4.87 14.04 27.78
C GLY A 470 4.07 14.52 26.57
N TYR A 471 3.72 13.59 25.69
CA TYR A 471 3.07 13.92 24.42
C TYR A 471 2.00 12.90 24.00
N THR A 472 1.12 13.34 23.11
CA THR A 472 -0.01 12.58 22.54
C THR A 472 0.17 12.40 21.02
N LYS A 473 -0.87 11.97 20.31
CA LYS A 473 -0.91 11.80 18.84
C LYS A 473 -0.54 13.08 18.06
N THR A 474 -0.66 14.26 18.68
CA THR A 474 -0.40 15.57 18.03
C THR A 474 1.03 15.77 17.54
N VAL A 475 1.99 14.97 18.01
CA VAL A 475 3.39 15.02 17.55
C VAL A 475 3.51 14.61 16.08
N ASP A 476 2.65 13.71 15.61
CA ASP A 476 2.65 13.29 14.20
C ASP A 476 2.14 14.40 13.27
N TRP A 477 1.29 15.31 13.78
CA TRP A 477 0.85 16.48 13.02
C TRP A 477 1.93 17.55 12.90
N TRP A 478 2.77 17.70 13.93
CA TRP A 478 3.97 18.52 13.83
C TRP A 478 4.94 17.96 12.79
N THR A 479 5.23 16.65 12.84
CA THR A 479 6.16 16.02 11.89
C THR A 479 5.63 16.06 10.46
N LEU A 480 4.31 15.94 10.25
CA LEU A 480 3.66 16.17 8.95
C LEU A 480 3.90 17.60 8.45
N GLY A 481 3.81 18.60 9.33
CA GLY A 481 4.13 20.00 9.00
C GLY A 481 5.60 20.20 8.64
N VAL A 482 6.52 19.60 9.39
CA VAL A 482 7.97 19.65 9.10
C VAL A 482 8.26 19.06 7.73
N LEU A 483 7.69 17.88 7.44
CA LEU A 483 7.88 17.19 6.17
C LEU A 483 7.27 17.96 4.99
N LEU A 484 6.09 18.57 5.14
CA LEU A 484 5.52 19.44 4.11
C LEU A 484 6.44 20.65 3.84
N TYR A 485 6.98 21.27 4.89
CA TYR A 485 7.92 22.38 4.74
C TYR A 485 9.18 21.93 3.97
N GLU A 486 9.75 20.78 4.33
CA GLU A 486 10.93 20.23 3.66
C GLU A 486 10.64 19.87 2.19
N MET A 487 9.49 19.26 1.88
CA MET A 487 9.12 18.99 0.49
C MET A 487 9.02 20.27 -0.34
N LEU A 488 8.55 21.38 0.23
CA LEU A 488 8.41 22.65 -0.48
C LEU A 488 9.73 23.44 -0.58
N THR A 489 10.60 23.35 0.41
CA THR A 489 11.78 24.23 0.53
C THR A 489 13.12 23.51 0.34
N GLY A 490 13.12 22.18 0.43
CA GLY A 490 14.28 21.30 0.35
C GLY A 490 15.01 21.04 1.67
N LEU A 491 14.64 21.74 2.75
CA LEU A 491 15.26 21.57 4.08
C LEU A 491 14.20 21.69 5.19
N PRO A 492 14.38 21.00 6.33
CA PRO A 492 13.52 21.19 7.51
C PRO A 492 13.56 22.65 8.02
N PRO A 493 12.46 23.16 8.60
CA PRO A 493 12.30 24.58 8.93
C PRO A 493 13.28 25.10 9.99
N PHE A 494 13.73 24.23 10.90
CA PHE A 494 14.60 24.59 12.02
C PHE A 494 15.98 23.93 11.92
N TYR A 495 16.38 23.48 10.73
CA TYR A 495 17.61 22.74 10.52
C TYR A 495 18.85 23.53 11.00
N ASP A 496 19.77 22.82 11.64
CA ASP A 496 21.11 23.27 11.99
C ASP A 496 22.06 22.07 12.00
N GLU A 497 23.34 22.30 11.73
CA GLU A 497 24.36 21.24 11.84
C GLU A 497 24.61 20.85 13.30
N ASN A 498 24.48 21.80 14.23
CA ASN A 498 24.57 21.53 15.66
C ASN A 498 23.20 21.16 16.22
N THR A 499 23.09 19.92 16.73
CA THR A 499 21.83 19.39 17.28
C THR A 499 21.27 20.24 18.43
N ASN A 500 22.11 20.80 19.29
CA ASN A 500 21.65 21.65 20.40
C ASN A 500 21.10 22.98 19.90
N ASP A 501 21.74 23.57 18.88
CA ASP A 501 21.20 24.76 18.23
C ASP A 501 19.89 24.46 17.54
N MET A 502 19.78 23.32 16.82
CA MET A 502 18.52 22.88 16.24
C MET A 502 17.41 22.75 17.29
N TYR A 503 17.68 22.15 18.45
CA TYR A 503 16.71 22.08 19.55
C TYR A 503 16.30 23.48 20.04
N ARG A 504 17.26 24.39 20.22
CA ARG A 504 16.98 25.80 20.55
C ARG A 504 16.09 26.44 19.50
N LYS A 505 16.36 26.22 18.20
CA LYS A 505 15.56 26.75 17.09
C LYS A 505 14.13 26.21 17.10
N ILE A 506 13.97 24.89 17.27
CA ILE A 506 12.65 24.25 17.40
C ILE A 506 11.86 24.90 18.54
N LEU A 507 12.49 25.18 19.68
CA LEU A 507 11.82 25.77 20.85
C LEU A 507 11.55 27.28 20.72
N THR A 508 12.38 28.04 20.02
CA THR A 508 12.38 29.52 20.14
C THR A 508 12.33 30.31 18.83
N GLU A 509 12.82 29.77 17.72
CA GLU A 509 13.00 30.57 16.50
C GLU A 509 11.69 30.72 15.71
N PRO A 510 11.33 31.90 15.19
CA PRO A 510 10.14 32.03 14.36
C PRO A 510 10.25 31.19 13.08
N LEU A 511 9.09 30.75 12.57
CA LEU A 511 9.03 30.01 11.31
C LEU A 511 9.26 30.99 10.14
N HIS A 512 10.33 30.77 9.39
CA HIS A 512 10.68 31.58 8.22
C HIS A 512 10.19 30.93 6.93
N PHE A 513 9.80 31.74 5.94
CA PHE A 513 9.35 31.26 4.63
C PHE A 513 10.14 31.96 3.53
N PRO A 514 10.66 31.24 2.52
CA PRO A 514 11.55 31.80 1.51
C PRO A 514 10.86 32.70 0.46
N GLY A 515 9.52 32.70 0.42
CA GLY A 515 8.71 33.56 -0.47
C GLY A 515 7.39 32.90 -0.86
N PRO A 516 6.37 33.67 -1.32
CA PRO A 516 5.06 33.14 -1.72
C PRO A 516 5.09 32.25 -2.97
N GLU A 517 6.16 32.34 -3.77
CA GLU A 517 6.38 31.50 -4.95
C GLU A 517 6.82 30.07 -4.61
N ILE A 518 7.52 29.89 -3.49
CA ILE A 518 7.90 28.57 -2.96
C ILE A 518 6.85 28.06 -1.98
N VAL A 519 6.38 28.94 -1.09
CA VAL A 519 5.36 28.62 -0.07
C VAL A 519 4.15 29.54 -0.25
N PRO A 520 3.17 29.15 -1.08
CA PRO A 520 1.96 29.94 -1.33
C PRO A 520 1.16 30.22 -0.04
N PRO A 521 0.29 31.24 -0.02
CA PRO A 521 -0.48 31.62 1.16
C PRO A 521 -1.21 30.45 1.84
N ALA A 522 -1.79 29.55 1.05
CA ALA A 522 -2.47 28.36 1.56
C ALA A 522 -1.54 27.38 2.29
N ALA A 523 -0.35 27.15 1.75
CA ALA A 523 0.65 26.31 2.38
C ALA A 523 1.21 26.98 3.63
N ARG A 524 1.46 28.29 3.57
CA ARG A 524 1.94 29.08 4.69
C ARG A 524 0.99 29.02 5.88
N ASP A 525 -0.31 29.21 5.66
CA ASP A 525 -1.32 29.13 6.73
C ASP A 525 -1.39 27.71 7.32
N LEU A 526 -1.42 26.68 6.48
CA LEU A 526 -1.41 25.29 6.96
C LEU A 526 -0.18 25.00 7.82
N LEU A 527 1.01 25.34 7.34
CA LEU A 527 2.29 25.15 8.03
C LEU A 527 2.34 25.91 9.35
N THR A 528 1.84 27.15 9.38
CA THR A 528 1.82 27.97 10.59
C THR A 528 0.95 27.31 11.68
N ARG A 529 -0.15 26.65 11.31
CA ARG A 529 -1.05 26.01 12.27
C ARG A 529 -0.61 24.59 12.66
N LEU A 530 0.02 23.83 11.76
CA LEU A 530 0.61 22.52 12.07
C LEU A 530 1.89 22.64 12.92
N LEU A 531 2.66 23.71 12.70
CA LEU A 531 3.89 24.00 13.44
C LEU A 531 3.65 24.97 14.61
N ASP A 532 2.45 24.94 15.19
CA ASP A 532 2.21 25.58 16.48
C ASP A 532 2.92 24.78 17.58
N ARG A 533 3.72 25.48 18.39
CA ARG A 533 4.49 24.88 19.48
C ARG A 533 3.60 24.39 20.62
N ASN A 534 2.42 24.98 20.78
CA ASN A 534 1.44 24.50 21.72
C ASN A 534 0.62 23.37 21.07
N ALA A 535 0.85 22.14 21.54
CA ALA A 535 0.18 20.95 21.05
C ALA A 535 -1.37 21.02 21.11
N GLU A 536 -1.94 21.73 22.09
CA GLU A 536 -3.41 21.87 22.23
C GLU A 536 -4.01 22.87 21.24
N LYS A 537 -3.21 23.81 20.74
CA LYS A 537 -3.63 24.81 19.73
C LYS A 537 -3.27 24.39 18.31
N ARG A 538 -2.44 23.36 18.18
CA ARG A 538 -1.98 22.83 16.91
C ARG A 538 -3.15 22.30 16.10
N LEU A 539 -3.17 22.59 14.80
CA LEU A 539 -4.18 22.03 13.90
C LEU A 539 -4.12 20.50 13.93
N GLY A 540 -5.27 19.87 14.12
CA GLY A 540 -5.36 18.41 14.30
C GLY A 540 -5.37 17.96 15.75
N ALA A 541 -5.30 18.88 16.72
CA ALA A 541 -5.51 18.57 18.14
C ALA A 541 -6.90 17.94 18.39
N ASN A 542 -7.93 18.36 17.64
CA ASN A 542 -9.26 17.74 17.69
C ASN A 542 -9.47 16.70 16.58
N GLY A 543 -8.38 16.16 16.01
CA GLY A 543 -8.40 15.09 15.02
C GLY A 543 -8.14 15.53 13.58
N ALA A 544 -7.87 14.55 12.72
CA ALA A 544 -7.42 14.76 11.34
C ALA A 544 -8.42 15.52 10.46
N ALA A 545 -9.72 15.51 10.81
CA ALA A 545 -10.77 16.23 10.08
C ALA A 545 -10.50 17.74 9.99
N GLU A 546 -9.91 18.34 11.02
CA GLU A 546 -9.52 19.76 11.00
C GLU A 546 -8.48 20.05 9.92
N ILE A 547 -7.49 19.17 9.79
CA ILE A 547 -6.43 19.27 8.79
C ILE A 547 -7.02 19.08 7.39
N LYS A 548 -7.90 18.08 7.21
CA LYS A 548 -8.57 17.80 5.93
C LYS A 548 -9.47 18.94 5.44
N ALA A 549 -10.09 19.67 6.37
CA ALA A 549 -10.95 20.81 6.06
C ALA A 549 -10.17 22.07 5.64
N HIS A 550 -8.85 22.08 5.83
CA HIS A 550 -8.02 23.23 5.48
C HIS A 550 -8.04 23.49 3.97
N TYR A 551 -8.20 24.75 3.55
CA TYR A 551 -8.32 25.13 2.15
C TYR A 551 -7.08 24.82 1.31
N PHE A 552 -5.92 24.54 1.93
CA PHE A 552 -4.77 23.96 1.21
C PHE A 552 -5.13 22.69 0.44
N PHE A 553 -6.08 21.90 0.94
CA PHE A 553 -6.58 20.66 0.32
C PHE A 553 -7.87 20.86 -0.48
N HIS A 554 -8.25 22.09 -0.86
CA HIS A 554 -9.52 22.36 -1.55
C HIS A 554 -9.72 21.56 -2.85
N SER A 555 -8.64 21.11 -3.48
CA SER A 555 -8.66 20.33 -4.72
C SER A 555 -8.65 18.82 -4.51
N ILE A 556 -8.65 18.35 -3.26
CA ILE A 556 -8.54 16.93 -2.90
C ILE A 556 -9.91 16.38 -2.51
N ASP A 557 -10.41 15.46 -3.33
CA ASP A 557 -11.47 14.52 -2.95
C ASP A 557 -10.87 13.34 -2.20
N TRP A 558 -11.08 13.31 -0.87
CA TRP A 558 -10.52 12.29 0.04
C TRP A 558 -10.95 10.87 -0.30
N ARG A 559 -12.18 10.67 -0.82
CA ARG A 559 -12.67 9.34 -1.21
C ARG A 559 -11.94 8.85 -2.45
N LYS A 560 -11.80 9.71 -3.47
CA LYS A 560 -11.01 9.40 -4.66
C LYS A 560 -9.54 9.13 -4.33
N LEU A 561 -9.00 9.84 -3.34
CA LEU A 561 -7.62 9.63 -2.86
C LEU A 561 -7.47 8.23 -2.28
N LEU A 562 -8.30 7.84 -1.30
CA LEU A 562 -8.29 6.51 -0.69
C LEU A 562 -8.56 5.38 -1.72
N ASP A 563 -9.41 5.63 -2.71
CA ASP A 563 -9.67 4.71 -3.81
C ASP A 563 -8.53 4.68 -4.86
N ARG A 564 -7.46 5.47 -4.67
CA ARG A 564 -6.33 5.64 -5.61
C ARG A 564 -6.75 6.00 -7.04
N LYS A 565 -7.76 6.87 -7.15
CA LYS A 565 -8.29 7.35 -8.45
C LYS A 565 -7.59 8.59 -8.99
N TYR A 566 -6.66 9.16 -8.22
CA TYR A 566 -5.76 10.19 -8.72
C TYR A 566 -4.57 9.54 -9.41
N GLU A 567 -4.22 10.04 -10.59
CA GLU A 567 -2.97 9.68 -11.23
C GLU A 567 -1.84 10.56 -10.68
N PRO A 568 -0.79 9.99 -10.06
CA PRO A 568 0.33 10.78 -9.56
C PRO A 568 1.07 11.49 -10.70
N SER A 569 1.49 12.74 -10.46
CA SER A 569 2.25 13.54 -11.43
C SER A 569 3.64 13.01 -11.70
N PHE A 570 4.20 12.25 -10.76
CA PHE A 570 5.49 11.60 -10.86
C PHE A 570 5.34 10.10 -10.77
N LYS A 571 5.89 9.37 -11.74
CA LYS A 571 6.00 7.91 -11.74
C LYS A 571 7.47 7.52 -11.71
N PRO A 572 7.95 6.77 -10.70
CA PRO A 572 9.33 6.34 -10.66
C PRO A 572 9.61 5.35 -11.79
N SER A 573 10.84 5.38 -12.30
CA SER A 573 11.28 4.44 -13.33
C SER A 573 11.45 3.05 -12.72
N VAL A 574 10.60 2.11 -13.12
CA VAL A 574 10.59 0.73 -12.62
C VAL A 574 10.44 -0.22 -13.81
N THR A 575 11.38 -1.15 -13.96
CA THR A 575 11.41 -2.11 -15.07
C THR A 575 10.47 -3.29 -14.83
N ASP A 576 10.57 -3.88 -13.63
CA ASP A 576 9.79 -5.03 -13.20
C ASP A 576 9.67 -5.13 -11.67
N GLN A 577 8.98 -6.18 -11.19
CA GLN A 577 8.72 -6.44 -9.77
C GLN A 577 9.98 -6.68 -8.92
N ARG A 578 11.12 -7.03 -9.53
CA ARG A 578 12.41 -7.26 -8.85
C ARG A 578 13.31 -6.03 -8.89
N ASP A 579 12.94 -5.00 -9.64
CA ASP A 579 13.78 -3.82 -9.82
C ASP A 579 14.14 -3.19 -8.47
N THR A 580 15.44 -2.93 -8.30
CA THR A 580 15.99 -2.27 -7.12
C THR A 580 16.82 -1.03 -7.49
N ALA A 581 16.67 -0.49 -8.71
CA ALA A 581 17.45 0.65 -9.18
C ALA A 581 17.21 1.94 -8.38
N ASN A 582 16.05 2.05 -7.72
CA ASN A 582 15.68 3.18 -6.87
C ASN A 582 16.10 3.02 -5.40
N PHE A 583 16.88 1.98 -5.06
CA PHE A 583 17.45 1.79 -3.72
C PHE A 583 18.94 2.15 -3.71
N ASP A 584 19.48 2.45 -2.53
CA ASP A 584 20.90 2.77 -2.41
C ASP A 584 21.78 1.59 -2.88
N ARG A 585 22.83 1.92 -3.65
CA ARG A 585 23.81 0.95 -4.14
C ARG A 585 24.64 0.37 -3.01
N GLU A 586 24.85 1.11 -1.93
CA GLU A 586 25.55 0.59 -0.75
C GLU A 586 24.85 -0.65 -0.19
N PHE A 587 23.51 -0.60 -0.08
CA PHE A 587 22.73 -1.74 0.40
C PHE A 587 22.63 -2.84 -0.66
N THR A 588 22.26 -2.48 -1.89
CA THR A 588 21.99 -3.48 -2.94
C THR A 588 23.23 -4.23 -3.43
N SER A 589 24.43 -3.77 -3.08
CA SER A 589 25.71 -4.47 -3.34
C SER A 589 26.09 -5.45 -2.22
N GLU A 590 25.44 -5.39 -1.05
CA GLU A 590 25.67 -6.34 0.04
C GLU A 590 25.09 -7.72 -0.30
N ALA A 591 25.82 -8.78 0.07
CA ALA A 591 25.36 -10.14 -0.13
C ALA A 591 24.06 -10.43 0.68
N PRO A 592 23.00 -10.94 0.02
CA PRO A 592 21.73 -11.26 0.67
C PRO A 592 21.88 -12.53 1.52
N THR A 593 22.37 -12.39 2.74
CA THR A 593 22.55 -13.51 3.66
C THR A 593 21.76 -13.26 4.95
N ASP A 594 21.05 -14.30 5.41
CA ASP A 594 20.48 -14.28 6.75
C ASP A 594 21.61 -14.49 7.77
N SER A 595 22.17 -13.39 8.26
CA SER A 595 23.42 -13.39 9.02
C SER A 595 23.31 -14.18 10.32
N TYR A 596 24.24 -15.09 10.60
CA TYR A 596 24.30 -15.86 11.85
C TYR A 596 24.36 -14.96 13.09
N VAL A 597 23.71 -15.34 14.18
CA VAL A 597 23.80 -14.60 15.45
C VAL A 597 24.84 -15.27 16.34
N GLU A 598 25.96 -14.58 16.56
CA GLU A 598 26.95 -15.00 17.55
C GLU A 598 26.43 -14.79 18.98
N GLY A 599 26.58 -15.81 19.84
CA GLY A 599 26.21 -15.74 21.25
C GLY A 599 25.52 -17.01 21.77
N PRO A 600 25.26 -17.08 23.09
CA PRO A 600 24.52 -18.19 23.67
C PRO A 600 23.07 -18.18 23.16
N MET A 601 22.55 -19.38 22.87
CA MET A 601 21.14 -19.57 22.52
C MET A 601 20.24 -19.07 23.66
N LEU A 602 19.16 -18.37 23.31
CA LEU A 602 18.18 -17.93 24.29
C LEU A 602 17.52 -19.12 24.99
N SER A 603 17.31 -19.02 26.31
CA SER A 603 16.67 -20.08 27.09
C SER A 603 15.23 -20.32 26.64
N GLN A 604 14.67 -21.50 26.94
CA GLN A 604 13.30 -21.83 26.56
C GLN A 604 12.27 -20.84 27.13
N THR A 605 12.49 -20.35 28.36
CA THR A 605 11.64 -19.32 28.98
C THR A 605 11.70 -17.99 28.22
N MET A 606 12.89 -17.59 27.73
CA MET A 606 13.03 -16.40 26.89
C MET A 606 12.35 -16.58 25.52
N GLN A 607 12.38 -17.79 24.95
CA GLN A 607 11.69 -18.10 23.69
C GLN A 607 10.16 -17.99 23.83
N GLN A 608 9.61 -18.48 24.94
CA GLN A 608 8.16 -18.47 25.19
C GLN A 608 7.57 -17.06 25.24
N GLN A 609 8.37 -16.03 25.55
CA GLN A 609 7.90 -14.64 25.53
C GLN A 609 7.48 -14.17 24.14
N PHE A 610 7.92 -14.85 23.06
CA PHE A 610 7.54 -14.54 21.67
C PHE A 610 6.47 -15.49 21.12
N ALA A 611 5.73 -16.20 21.99
CA ALA A 611 4.54 -16.95 21.59
C ALA A 611 3.52 -16.00 20.92
N GLY A 612 2.83 -16.48 19.87
CA GLY A 612 1.89 -15.68 19.10
C GLY A 612 2.51 -14.75 18.04
N TRP A 613 3.84 -14.77 17.85
CA TRP A 613 4.49 -14.00 16.77
C TRP A 613 4.16 -14.53 15.37
N SER A 614 4.09 -15.85 15.21
CA SER A 614 3.84 -16.46 13.90
C SER A 614 2.43 -16.10 13.43
N TYR A 615 2.33 -15.55 12.24
CA TYR A 615 1.11 -15.02 11.67
C TYR A 615 1.11 -15.24 10.15
N ASN A 616 0.13 -15.99 9.67
CA ASN A 616 -0.27 -16.00 8.27
C ASN A 616 -1.60 -15.25 8.23
N ARG A 617 -1.71 -14.14 7.49
CA ARG A 617 -2.85 -13.21 7.60
C ARG A 617 -4.20 -13.84 7.22
N PRO A 618 -5.20 -13.79 8.12
CA PRO A 618 -6.55 -13.37 7.71
C PRO A 618 -7.23 -12.46 8.75
N VAL A 619 -8.14 -11.56 8.33
CA VAL A 619 -9.00 -10.73 9.24
C VAL A 619 -10.34 -10.46 8.52
N ALA A 620 -11.53 -10.36 9.16
CA ALA A 620 -11.85 -9.83 10.49
C ALA A 620 -13.17 -10.33 11.15
N GLY A 621 -13.19 -10.33 12.50
CA GLY A 621 -14.36 -10.43 13.38
C GLY A 621 -13.98 -10.96 14.77
N LEU A 622 -13.96 -10.10 15.80
CA LEU A 622 -13.43 -10.34 17.15
C LEU A 622 -14.09 -11.50 17.90
N GLY A 623 -13.30 -12.30 18.62
CA GLY A 623 -13.81 -13.27 19.60
C GLY A 623 -12.78 -14.28 20.12
N ASP A 624 -11.64 -13.82 20.62
CA ASP A 624 -10.94 -14.58 21.68
C ASP A 624 -10.27 -13.58 22.60
N ALA A 625 -11.08 -13.08 23.55
CA ALA A 625 -10.58 -12.43 24.74
C ALA A 625 -9.75 -13.46 25.51
N GLY A 626 -8.58 -13.03 26.01
CA GLY A 626 -7.70 -13.91 26.74
C GLY A 626 -8.36 -14.60 27.94
N GLY A 627 -7.85 -15.80 28.26
CA GLY A 627 -8.02 -16.42 29.56
C GLY A 627 -8.41 -17.90 29.49
N SER A 628 -7.44 -18.81 29.40
CA SER A 628 -7.64 -20.12 30.03
C SER A 628 -7.41 -19.95 31.53
N VAL A 629 -8.48 -19.59 32.25
CA VAL A 629 -8.65 -20.04 33.63
C VAL A 629 -8.96 -21.53 33.52
N VAL A 630 -8.06 -22.35 34.08
CA VAL A 630 -8.30 -23.77 34.30
C VAL A 630 -9.37 -23.88 35.38
N ASP A 631 -10.58 -24.28 35.00
CA ASP A 631 -11.60 -24.76 35.94
C ASP A 631 -11.33 -26.25 36.20
N ASN A 632 -10.73 -26.55 37.35
CA ASN A 632 -10.51 -27.90 37.85
C ASN A 632 -11.76 -28.40 38.58
N SER A 633 -12.88 -28.49 37.87
CA SER A 633 -14.01 -29.29 38.31
C SER A 633 -14.35 -30.30 37.21
N PHE A 634 -14.31 -31.58 37.59
CA PHE A 634 -14.46 -32.79 36.75
C PHE A 634 -13.19 -33.42 36.16
N GLU A 635 -12.28 -33.88 37.02
CA GLU A 635 -11.66 -35.21 36.85
C GLU A 635 -11.51 -35.86 38.24
N ASP A 636 -12.56 -36.60 38.63
CA ASP A 636 -12.46 -37.68 39.61
C ASP A 636 -13.12 -38.89 38.96
N ALA A 637 -12.34 -39.67 38.20
CA ALA A 637 -12.69 -41.03 37.82
C ALA A 637 -11.46 -41.81 37.34
N ALA A 638 -11.02 -42.72 38.22
CA ALA A 638 -10.26 -43.95 37.95
C ALA A 638 -8.72 -43.88 37.90
N ARG A 639 -8.18 -44.24 39.08
CA ARG A 639 -6.93 -44.97 39.40
C ARG A 639 -5.68 -44.17 39.72
#